data_AF-A0A9D4TLH5-F1
#
_entry.id   AF-A0A9D4TLH5-F1
#
_cell.length_a   1.000
_cell.length_b   1.000
_cell.length_c   1.000
_cell.angle_alpha   90.00
_cell.angle_beta   90.00
_cell.angle_gamma   90.00
#
_symmetry.space_group_name_H-M   'P 1'
#
loop_
_entity.id
_entity.type
_entity.pdbx_description
1 polymer ?
#
loop_
_entity_poly.entity_id
_entity_poly.type
_entity_poly.pdbx_seq_one_letter_code
_entity_poly.pdbx_strand_id
1 'polypeptide(L)'
;MNALRLLAVIGCLQLAAGYYLPGTYPQEFLVGDVIQAEANSLVSSETEMPYDYYSMPFCKPPEGVQRATSTINPGTILLGIKIQNSPYNFTIMTKQQGLTVCNGEDYPKHAYTPLIPKEVKMLRDKIRQQYRVRLILDNLPITTYDLELDPESVRPGYEVGYQVGDKYFINNHLMFKVLVHETHGQYTMSQMDEAEVEAAAAVEAGGRRLLKDEDEEPKPKAVAKGKPTAAKANKRGKPEPRTIVPGQKMYMVVGFEVVACSIKRTPGEPINKNLICPQTPDDANAPEPQEVKKGAEIVYTYDVYWDTSDITWSSRWDAYLRMPGGKVHWFSILNSLMVVVVMSCIVAMIMMRTIRRDLQRYEQLLVDGGQGQDVEESGWKMVSGDVFRAPANPLSLCVQIGSGVQILCSGFITLLFAALGFLSPASRGSLLTAALVMYLLLSVGAGYSAVWLWGLTNRSYEGWFKVCWRVACFFPGVTVAVMTCLNLFLWATGSSGAIPLGFFFSIIFLWLLISIPLSYSGGIIAAKQEIKQYPTRTNQIPRHIPSPHWASHPLVLFFAAGLLPFGTIFVELYFAMTSMWQGYFYYIFGFAFLVSILTLIITIEVSIVCTYVQLCAEDYLWWWRSYYRGGSISVYVLIYSIGFLVNTLHKLTGFLPVVLYLAYMGLMVWCLFLAMGTIGFLSSFLFTYAIFNAAKSD
;
A
#
# COMPACT_ATOMS: atom_id res chain seq x y z
N MET A 1 37.66 10.33 -3.72
CA MET A 1 36.49 9.57 -4.23
C MET A 1 35.77 8.74 -3.15
N ASN A 2 36.48 8.23 -2.13
CA ASN A 2 35.85 7.47 -1.03
C ASN A 2 35.11 8.36 0.00
N ALA A 3 35.57 9.59 0.22
CA ALA A 3 34.92 10.52 1.16
C ALA A 3 33.52 10.97 0.71
N LEU A 4 33.28 11.14 -0.59
CA LEU A 4 31.97 11.55 -1.12
C LEU A 4 30.94 10.42 -1.07
N ARG A 5 31.38 9.17 -1.24
CA ARG A 5 30.54 7.98 -1.04
C ARG A 5 30.24 7.75 0.43
N LEU A 6 31.21 7.97 1.31
CA LEU A 6 31.03 7.93 2.75
C LEU A 6 30.08 9.05 3.21
N LEU A 7 30.20 10.27 2.67
CA LEU A 7 29.28 11.38 2.95
C LEU A 7 27.87 11.16 2.39
N ALA A 8 27.70 10.46 1.27
CA ALA A 8 26.38 10.09 0.77
C ALA A 8 25.73 8.98 1.62
N VAL A 9 26.52 8.01 2.09
CA VAL A 9 26.07 6.95 3.01
C VAL A 9 25.77 7.53 4.40
N ILE A 10 26.65 8.40 4.93
CA ILE A 10 26.45 9.13 6.20
C ILE A 10 25.29 10.13 6.08
N GLY A 11 25.09 10.76 4.91
CA GLY A 11 23.93 11.62 4.64
C GLY A 11 22.61 10.84 4.61
N CYS A 12 22.62 9.60 4.10
CA CYS A 12 21.47 8.69 4.20
C CYS A 12 21.26 8.17 5.64
N LEU A 13 22.33 7.97 6.42
CA LEU A 13 22.27 7.56 7.83
C LEU A 13 21.89 8.70 8.78
N GLN A 14 22.19 9.96 8.46
CA GLN A 14 21.74 11.13 9.25
C GLN A 14 20.27 11.50 8.97
N LEU A 15 19.71 11.10 7.82
CA LEU A 15 18.25 11.08 7.64
C LEU A 15 17.56 9.98 8.46
N ALA A 16 18.34 9.04 9.04
CA ALA A 16 17.86 8.05 10.01
C ALA A 16 18.04 8.51 11.47
N ALA A 17 18.34 9.79 11.72
CA ALA A 17 18.16 10.39 13.03
C ALA A 17 16.66 10.45 13.35
N GLY A 18 16.14 9.37 13.93
CA GLY A 18 14.86 9.31 14.63
C GLY A 18 13.66 9.84 13.84
N TYR A 19 13.39 9.31 12.65
CA TYR A 19 12.05 9.46 12.08
C TYR A 19 11.10 8.63 12.96
N TYR A 20 10.38 9.29 13.87
CA TYR A 20 9.26 8.68 14.58
C TYR A 20 8.23 8.27 13.53
N LEU A 21 8.20 6.99 13.19
CA LEU A 21 7.08 6.39 12.47
C LEU A 21 5.94 6.25 13.49
N PRO A 22 4.85 7.02 13.38
CA PRO A 22 3.74 6.90 14.31
C PRO A 22 3.26 5.45 14.39
N GLY A 23 3.19 4.90 15.60
CA GLY A 23 2.76 3.52 15.85
C GLY A 23 3.86 2.45 15.82
N THR A 24 5.14 2.81 15.66
CA THR A 24 6.27 1.88 15.79
C THR A 24 6.81 1.72 17.20
N TYR A 25 6.46 2.64 18.11
CA TYR A 25 6.81 2.56 19.52
C TYR A 25 5.56 2.57 20.40
N PRO A 26 5.55 1.77 21.49
CA PRO A 26 4.46 1.77 22.46
C PRO A 26 4.36 3.12 23.18
N GLN A 27 3.13 3.61 23.30
CA GLN A 27 2.78 4.73 24.17
C GLN A 27 2.00 4.20 25.38
N GLU A 28 2.46 4.57 26.56
CA GLU A 28 1.79 4.26 27.82
C GLU A 28 1.10 5.53 28.35
N PHE A 29 -0.10 5.36 28.90
CA PHE A 29 -0.92 6.43 29.43
C PHE A 29 -1.25 6.19 30.90
N LEU A 30 -1.29 7.26 31.68
CA LEU A 30 -1.70 7.22 33.08
C LEU A 30 -3.23 7.27 33.21
N VAL A 31 -3.75 6.80 34.35
CA VAL A 31 -5.17 7.00 34.69
C VAL A 31 -5.46 8.50 34.74
N GLY A 32 -6.51 8.94 34.04
CA GLY A 32 -6.87 10.35 33.95
C GLY A 32 -6.22 11.11 32.79
N ASP A 33 -5.27 10.52 32.06
CA ASP A 33 -4.74 11.12 30.83
C ASP A 33 -5.87 11.27 29.80
N VAL A 34 -5.84 12.37 29.05
CA VAL A 34 -6.80 12.63 27.98
C VAL A 34 -6.18 12.27 26.64
N ILE A 35 -6.81 11.34 25.93
CA ILE A 35 -6.46 10.97 24.56
C ILE A 35 -7.59 11.38 23.61
N GLN A 36 -7.23 11.93 22.47
CA GLN A 36 -8.19 12.41 21.48
C GLN A 36 -8.25 11.44 20.29
N ALA A 37 -9.44 11.06 19.86
CA ALA A 37 -9.61 10.32 18.62
C ALA A 37 -9.37 11.25 17.40
N GLU A 38 -8.79 10.71 16.34
CA GLU A 38 -8.63 11.40 15.07
C GLU A 38 -9.69 10.91 14.07
N ALA A 39 -10.27 11.83 13.30
CA ALA A 39 -11.21 11.52 12.23
C ALA A 39 -10.47 11.35 10.91
N ASN A 40 -10.84 10.32 10.15
CA ASN A 40 -10.33 10.05 8.81
C ASN A 40 -11.46 10.23 7.76
N SER A 41 -11.09 10.30 6.48
CA SER A 41 -12.02 10.40 5.36
C SER A 41 -13.06 9.27 5.39
N LEU A 42 -14.30 9.63 5.05
CA LEU A 42 -15.42 8.71 4.86
C LEU A 42 -15.20 7.87 3.62
N VAL A 43 -15.51 6.58 3.69
CA VAL A 43 -15.31 5.63 2.58
C VAL A 43 -16.51 4.72 2.47
N SER A 44 -16.84 4.28 1.26
CA SER A 44 -17.99 3.42 0.97
C SER A 44 -17.52 2.26 0.11
N SER A 45 -17.98 1.05 0.43
CA SER A 45 -17.74 -0.16 -0.38
C SER A 45 -18.55 -0.18 -1.68
N GLU A 46 -19.55 0.70 -1.83
CA GLU A 46 -20.38 0.80 -3.04
C GLU A 46 -19.89 1.86 -4.02
N THR A 47 -19.13 2.85 -3.57
CA THR A 47 -18.66 3.93 -4.45
C THR A 47 -17.15 4.09 -4.46
N GLU A 48 -16.44 3.56 -3.45
CA GLU A 48 -14.98 3.60 -3.31
C GLU A 48 -14.36 5.01 -3.47
N MET A 49 -15.16 6.05 -3.24
CA MET A 49 -14.72 7.44 -3.31
C MET A 49 -14.60 8.03 -1.90
N PRO A 50 -13.41 8.55 -1.52
CA PRO A 50 -13.25 9.17 -0.22
C PRO A 50 -13.90 10.56 -0.19
N TYR A 51 -14.54 10.88 0.95
CA TYR A 51 -15.07 12.21 1.26
C TYR A 51 -14.54 12.70 2.59
N ASP A 52 -14.39 14.02 2.72
CA ASP A 52 -13.88 14.66 3.94
C ASP A 52 -14.88 14.43 5.10
N TYR A 53 -14.40 14.13 6.31
CA TYR A 53 -15.29 13.88 7.46
C TYR A 53 -16.19 15.09 7.70
N TYR A 54 -15.63 16.29 7.76
CA TYR A 54 -16.37 17.54 7.96
C TYR A 54 -17.06 18.09 6.69
N SER A 55 -17.10 17.33 5.59
CA SER A 55 -18.01 17.65 4.48
C SER A 55 -19.47 17.35 4.83
N MET A 56 -19.68 16.45 5.81
CA MET A 56 -20.97 16.13 6.40
C MET A 56 -21.26 17.07 7.58
N PRO A 57 -22.54 17.25 7.97
CA PRO A 57 -22.94 18.09 9.10
C PRO A 57 -22.63 17.39 10.45
N PHE A 58 -21.38 17.01 10.66
CA PHE A 58 -20.85 16.51 11.93
C PHE A 58 -20.33 17.66 12.80
N CYS A 59 -20.27 17.41 14.09
CA CYS A 59 -19.68 18.30 15.09
C CYS A 59 -18.20 18.58 14.83
N LYS A 60 -17.82 19.84 14.65
CA LYS A 60 -16.41 20.29 14.53
C LYS A 60 -15.85 20.58 15.91
N PRO A 61 -14.59 20.27 16.26
CA PRO A 61 -14.02 20.56 17.58
C PRO A 61 -14.00 22.07 17.90
N PRO A 62 -14.06 22.47 19.19
CA PRO A 62 -14.15 23.86 19.61
C PRO A 62 -12.88 24.67 19.27
N GLU A 63 -11.74 24.01 19.22
CA GLU A 63 -10.44 24.58 18.83
C GLU A 63 -10.29 24.79 17.31
N GLY A 64 -11.33 24.44 16.54
CA GLY A 64 -11.31 24.43 15.09
C GLY A 64 -10.72 23.13 14.51
N VAL A 65 -11.03 22.88 13.24
CA VAL A 65 -10.56 21.70 12.52
C VAL A 65 -9.09 21.88 12.16
N GLN A 66 -8.23 21.06 12.76
CA GLN A 66 -6.80 21.02 12.52
C GLN A 66 -6.45 19.68 11.86
N ARG A 67 -5.55 19.71 10.88
CA ARG A 67 -5.03 18.49 10.26
C ARG A 67 -3.91 17.94 11.13
N ALA A 68 -3.87 16.62 11.30
CA ALA A 68 -2.78 15.96 11.99
C ALA A 68 -1.50 16.07 11.14
N THR A 69 -0.61 16.99 11.48
CA THR A 69 0.62 17.26 10.70
C THR A 69 1.59 16.06 10.72
N SER A 70 1.56 15.24 11.78
CA SER A 70 2.43 14.09 12.00
C SER A 70 2.19 12.91 11.06
N THR A 71 1.04 12.85 10.35
CA THR A 71 0.64 11.72 9.50
C THR A 71 0.51 12.08 8.01
N ILE A 72 0.92 13.29 7.62
CA ILE A 72 0.86 13.74 6.23
C ILE A 72 2.10 13.24 5.49
N ASN A 73 1.91 12.27 4.61
CA ASN A 73 2.90 11.86 3.64
C ASN A 73 2.34 11.96 2.21
N PRO A 74 3.19 12.04 1.18
CA PRO A 74 2.74 12.14 -0.21
C PRO A 74 1.69 11.09 -0.59
N GLY A 75 1.82 9.87 -0.09
CA GLY A 75 0.88 8.79 -0.38
C GLY A 75 -0.47 8.92 0.32
N THR A 76 -0.57 9.48 1.53
CA THR A 76 -1.88 9.75 2.16
C THR A 76 -2.65 10.81 1.39
N ILE A 77 -1.96 11.82 0.87
CA ILE A 77 -2.57 12.85 0.00
C ILE A 77 -3.09 12.22 -1.30
N LEU A 78 -2.31 11.36 -1.95
CA LEU A 78 -2.71 10.67 -3.19
C LEU A 78 -3.89 9.70 -3.00
N LEU A 79 -4.02 9.10 -1.82
CA LEU A 79 -5.13 8.23 -1.45
C LEU A 79 -6.38 9.02 -0.99
N GLY A 80 -6.34 10.35 -0.95
CA GLY A 80 -7.46 11.18 -0.47
C GLY A 80 -7.75 11.04 1.04
N ILE A 81 -6.77 10.55 1.80
CA ILE A 81 -6.83 10.35 3.25
C ILE A 81 -6.56 11.70 3.92
N LYS A 82 -7.54 12.18 4.69
CA LYS A 82 -7.43 13.41 5.48
C LYS A 82 -7.65 13.08 6.95
N ILE A 83 -6.56 13.04 7.71
CA ILE A 83 -6.61 12.84 9.15
C ILE A 83 -6.73 14.20 9.83
N GLN A 84 -7.76 14.36 10.64
CA GLN A 84 -8.13 15.60 11.32
C GLN A 84 -8.44 15.33 12.78
N ASN A 85 -8.27 16.33 13.65
CA ASN A 85 -8.72 16.22 15.03
C ASN A 85 -10.26 16.02 15.10
N SER A 86 -10.72 15.23 16.07
CA SER A 86 -12.15 14.99 16.30
C SER A 86 -12.59 15.55 17.65
N PRO A 87 -13.89 15.83 17.86
CA PRO A 87 -14.39 16.27 19.16
C PRO A 87 -14.52 15.14 20.21
N TYR A 88 -14.07 13.91 19.90
CA TYR A 88 -14.12 12.78 20.82
C TYR A 88 -12.85 12.73 21.69
N ASN A 89 -13.02 13.04 22.97
CA ASN A 89 -11.96 13.00 23.97
C ASN A 89 -12.24 11.88 24.97
N PHE A 90 -11.24 11.04 25.22
CA PHE A 90 -11.34 9.92 26.13
C PHE A 90 -10.42 10.16 27.32
N THR A 91 -10.95 10.00 28.53
CA THR A 91 -10.14 10.04 29.75
C THR A 91 -9.84 8.59 30.18
N ILE A 92 -8.56 8.23 30.20
CA ILE A 92 -8.09 6.85 30.46
C ILE A 92 -8.69 6.32 31.76
N MET A 93 -9.23 5.09 31.70
CA MET A 93 -9.81 4.34 32.83
C MET A 93 -10.91 5.09 33.61
N THR A 94 -11.51 6.12 32.98
CA THR A 94 -12.61 6.89 33.58
C THR A 94 -13.89 6.57 32.83
N LYS A 95 -14.93 6.15 33.57
CA LYS A 95 -16.24 5.87 32.98
C LYS A 95 -16.90 7.17 32.54
N GLN A 96 -17.14 7.30 31.23
CA GLN A 96 -17.77 8.47 30.63
C GLN A 96 -19.03 8.02 29.89
N GLN A 97 -20.20 8.54 30.29
CA GLN A 97 -21.49 8.18 29.70
C GLN A 97 -22.34 9.43 29.44
N GLY A 98 -23.03 9.42 28.30
CA GLY A 98 -23.94 10.48 27.87
C GLY A 98 -23.23 11.79 27.54
N LEU A 99 -21.98 11.75 27.06
CA LEU A 99 -21.25 12.97 26.71
C LEU A 99 -21.81 13.56 25.42
N THR A 100 -22.09 14.86 25.42
CA THR A 100 -22.44 15.62 24.21
C THR A 100 -21.19 16.01 23.45
N VAL A 101 -21.20 15.79 22.14
CA VAL A 101 -20.09 16.16 21.26
C VAL A 101 -20.08 17.67 20.97
N CYS A 102 -21.23 18.22 20.55
CA CYS A 102 -21.43 19.66 20.34
C CYS A 102 -22.21 20.24 21.53
N ASN A 103 -21.56 20.59 22.65
CA ASN A 103 -22.31 21.20 23.75
C ASN A 103 -22.61 22.68 23.48
N GLY A 104 -23.78 23.18 23.87
CA GLY A 104 -24.21 24.57 23.60
C GLY A 104 -23.37 25.65 24.30
N GLU A 105 -22.67 25.30 25.39
CA GLU A 105 -21.86 26.23 26.18
C GLU A 105 -20.48 26.51 25.55
N ASP A 106 -19.86 25.49 24.94
CA ASP A 106 -18.55 25.60 24.28
C ASP A 106 -18.65 26.07 22.82
N TYR A 107 -19.87 26.10 22.27
CA TYR A 107 -20.15 26.44 20.86
C TYR A 107 -21.01 27.69 20.74
N PRO A 108 -20.50 28.81 20.20
CA PRO A 108 -21.31 30.02 20.06
C PRO A 108 -22.45 29.77 19.05
N LYS A 109 -23.70 29.78 19.54
CA LYS A 109 -24.99 29.86 18.79
C LYS A 109 -25.27 28.82 17.68
N HIS A 110 -24.42 27.81 17.46
CA HIS A 110 -24.52 26.87 16.33
C HIS A 110 -24.39 25.38 16.70
N ALA A 111 -24.53 25.00 17.97
CA ALA A 111 -24.33 23.61 18.41
C ALA A 111 -25.26 22.59 17.72
N TYR A 112 -26.48 23.01 17.36
CA TYR A 112 -27.51 22.16 16.75
C TYR A 112 -28.22 22.91 15.61
N THR A 113 -27.52 23.17 14.50
CA THR A 113 -28.16 23.85 13.36
C THR A 113 -29.21 22.94 12.69
N PRO A 114 -30.44 23.42 12.46
CA PRO A 114 -31.46 22.66 11.75
C PRO A 114 -31.00 22.28 10.34
N LEU A 115 -31.20 21.01 9.97
CA LEU A 115 -30.74 20.50 8.68
C LEU A 115 -31.37 21.24 7.49
N ILE A 116 -30.49 21.74 6.62
CA ILE A 116 -30.85 22.41 5.36
C ILE A 116 -31.21 21.34 4.30
N PRO A 117 -32.13 21.61 3.34
CA PRO A 117 -32.48 20.62 2.29
C PRO A 117 -31.29 19.98 1.56
N LYS A 118 -30.20 20.74 1.36
CA LYS A 118 -28.96 20.25 0.75
C LYS A 118 -28.26 19.21 1.62
N GLU A 119 -28.19 19.43 2.94
CA GLU A 119 -27.57 18.53 3.91
C GLU A 119 -28.41 17.27 4.11
N VAL A 120 -29.75 17.41 4.15
CA VAL A 120 -30.68 16.26 4.17
C VAL A 120 -30.44 15.37 2.96
N LYS A 121 -30.38 15.94 1.76
CA LYS A 121 -30.10 15.19 0.54
C LYS A 121 -28.74 14.49 0.62
N MET A 122 -27.71 15.22 1.05
CA MET A 122 -26.35 14.68 1.19
C MET A 122 -26.29 13.51 2.18
N LEU A 123 -26.91 13.64 3.37
CA LEU A 123 -26.99 12.56 4.36
C LEU A 123 -27.72 11.33 3.81
N ARG A 124 -28.87 11.51 3.16
CA ARG A 124 -29.61 10.40 2.54
C ARG A 124 -28.80 9.70 1.46
N ASP A 125 -28.16 10.47 0.58
CA ASP A 125 -27.32 9.92 -0.48
C ASP A 125 -26.15 9.11 0.11
N LYS A 126 -25.52 9.60 1.19
CA LYS A 126 -24.40 8.90 1.84
C LYS A 126 -24.83 7.68 2.66
N ILE A 127 -25.99 7.72 3.30
CA ILE A 127 -26.60 6.54 3.97
C ILE A 127 -26.93 5.48 2.92
N ARG A 128 -27.57 5.89 1.81
CA ARG A 128 -27.92 4.98 0.69
C ARG A 128 -26.68 4.32 0.08
N GLN A 129 -25.59 5.06 -0.06
CA GLN A 129 -24.32 4.57 -0.60
C GLN A 129 -23.45 3.83 0.44
N GLN A 130 -24.00 3.48 1.62
CA GLN A 130 -23.29 2.77 2.69
C GLN A 130 -21.95 3.39 3.10
N TYR A 131 -21.90 4.72 3.25
CA TYR A 131 -20.68 5.38 3.74
C TYR A 131 -20.40 5.03 5.19
N ARG A 132 -19.12 4.79 5.47
CA ARG A 132 -18.61 4.49 6.81
C ARG A 132 -17.70 5.60 7.30
N VAL A 133 -17.88 5.97 8.56
CA VAL A 133 -17.02 6.87 9.30
C VAL A 133 -15.83 6.09 9.84
N ARG A 134 -14.61 6.58 9.59
CA ARG A 134 -13.38 6.01 10.11
C ARG A 134 -12.80 6.95 11.15
N LEU A 135 -12.58 6.44 12.36
CA LEU A 135 -11.85 7.11 13.43
C LEU A 135 -10.58 6.31 13.74
N ILE A 136 -9.59 6.97 14.32
CA ILE A 136 -8.30 6.40 14.68
C ILE A 136 -7.99 6.79 16.12
N LEU A 137 -7.50 5.86 16.93
CA LEU A 137 -7.04 6.09 18.29
C LEU A 137 -5.72 5.35 18.51
N ASP A 138 -4.65 6.06 18.89
CA ASP A 138 -3.30 5.50 19.00
C ASP A 138 -2.88 4.63 17.79
N ASN A 139 -3.13 5.15 16.58
CA ASN A 139 -2.92 4.49 15.29
C ASN A 139 -3.79 3.24 15.02
N LEU A 140 -4.66 2.83 15.95
CA LEU A 140 -5.63 1.76 15.71
C LEU A 140 -6.89 2.30 15.05
N PRO A 141 -7.37 1.69 13.96
CA PRO A 141 -8.62 2.06 13.34
C PRO A 141 -9.78 1.63 14.22
N ILE A 142 -10.83 2.45 14.26
CA ILE A 142 -12.08 2.06 14.90
C ILE A 142 -12.71 0.91 14.11
N THR A 143 -13.36 0.00 14.84
CA THR A 143 -13.94 -1.18 14.23
C THR A 143 -15.31 -1.55 14.77
N THR A 144 -16.07 -2.23 13.92
CA THR A 144 -17.38 -2.80 14.23
C THR A 144 -17.37 -4.28 13.89
N TYR A 145 -18.03 -5.11 14.70
CA TYR A 145 -18.25 -6.53 14.37
C TYR A 145 -19.17 -6.68 13.17
N ASP A 146 -18.79 -7.52 12.23
CA ASP A 146 -19.60 -7.86 11.07
C ASP A 146 -20.52 -9.03 11.38
N LEU A 147 -21.70 -8.73 11.96
CA LEU A 147 -22.67 -9.74 12.35
C LEU A 147 -23.24 -10.55 11.16
N GLU A 148 -23.06 -10.08 9.91
CA GLU A 148 -23.66 -10.70 8.72
C GLU A 148 -22.79 -11.78 8.05
N LEU A 149 -21.46 -11.68 8.10
CA LEU A 149 -20.56 -12.63 7.39
C LEU A 149 -19.82 -13.59 8.33
N ASP A 150 -19.29 -13.09 9.45
CA ASP A 150 -18.52 -13.86 10.42
C ASP A 150 -18.38 -13.05 11.72
N PRO A 151 -18.91 -13.52 12.86
CA PRO A 151 -18.82 -12.81 14.14
C PRO A 151 -17.38 -12.59 14.63
N GLU A 152 -16.39 -13.29 14.07
CA GLU A 152 -14.96 -13.05 14.36
C GLU A 152 -14.31 -12.02 13.41
N SER A 153 -14.99 -11.62 12.32
CA SER A 153 -14.44 -10.68 11.34
C SER A 153 -14.80 -9.23 11.69
N VAL A 154 -13.78 -8.38 11.65
CA VAL A 154 -13.87 -7.01 12.12
C VAL A 154 -13.74 -6.06 10.93
N ARG A 155 -14.72 -5.16 10.74
CA ARG A 155 -14.70 -4.16 9.65
C ARG A 155 -14.29 -2.77 10.15
N PRO A 156 -13.45 -2.03 9.40
CA PRO A 156 -13.06 -0.66 9.78
C PRO A 156 -14.22 0.34 9.64
N GLY A 157 -14.35 1.21 10.64
CA GLY A 157 -15.35 2.27 10.67
C GLY A 157 -16.76 1.77 10.99
N TYR A 158 -17.68 2.71 11.23
CA TYR A 158 -19.10 2.45 11.46
C TYR A 158 -19.95 3.16 10.40
N GLU A 159 -21.15 2.67 10.13
CA GLU A 159 -22.03 3.26 9.10
C GLU A 159 -22.58 4.62 9.54
N VAL A 160 -22.65 5.58 8.60
CA VAL A 160 -23.23 6.91 8.85
C VAL A 160 -24.68 6.79 9.33
N GLY A 161 -25.41 5.78 8.88
CA GLY A 161 -26.81 5.53 9.22
C GLY A 161 -27.36 4.37 8.42
N TYR A 162 -28.67 4.15 8.52
CA TYR A 162 -29.37 3.04 7.86
C TYR A 162 -30.71 3.50 7.29
N GLN A 163 -31.28 2.70 6.39
CA GLN A 163 -32.57 2.95 5.75
C GLN A 163 -33.58 1.87 6.15
N VAL A 164 -34.80 2.28 6.54
CA VAL A 164 -35.93 1.37 6.78
C VAL A 164 -37.14 1.88 6.01
N GLY A 165 -37.57 1.11 5.00
CA GLY A 165 -38.58 1.58 4.04
C GLY A 165 -38.13 2.85 3.32
N ASP A 166 -38.96 3.89 3.32
CA ASP A 166 -38.66 5.18 2.69
C ASP A 166 -37.98 6.19 3.65
N LYS A 167 -37.70 5.79 4.89
CA LYS A 167 -37.09 6.66 5.91
C LYS A 167 -35.61 6.36 6.09
N TYR A 168 -34.85 7.43 6.33
CA TYR A 168 -33.42 7.38 6.55
C TYR A 168 -33.11 7.82 7.97
N PHE A 169 -32.30 7.05 8.67
CA PHE A 169 -31.92 7.29 10.07
C PHE A 169 -30.40 7.46 10.17
N ILE A 170 -29.95 8.39 11.02
CA ILE A 170 -28.52 8.68 11.21
C ILE A 170 -28.03 8.07 12.53
N ASN A 171 -26.83 7.48 12.50
CA ASN A 171 -26.16 7.01 13.70
C ASN A 171 -25.47 8.19 14.40
N ASN A 172 -26.11 8.69 15.45
CA ASN A 172 -25.68 9.87 16.20
C ASN A 172 -25.26 9.56 17.65
N HIS A 173 -25.41 8.32 18.10
CA HIS A 173 -24.88 7.85 19.38
C HIS A 173 -23.81 6.79 19.15
N LEU A 174 -22.63 7.00 19.73
CA LEU A 174 -21.48 6.09 19.59
C LEU A 174 -21.08 5.55 20.96
N MET A 175 -21.11 4.24 21.12
CA MET A 175 -20.57 3.56 22.29
C MET A 175 -19.18 3.06 21.95
N PHE A 176 -18.15 3.75 22.43
CA PHE A 176 -16.76 3.34 22.26
C PHE A 176 -16.38 2.32 23.31
N LYS A 177 -15.75 1.24 22.88
CA LYS A 177 -15.15 0.24 23.74
C LYS A 177 -13.65 0.22 23.45
N VAL A 178 -12.85 0.64 24.43
CA VAL A 178 -11.40 0.74 24.31
C VAL A 178 -10.78 -0.37 25.15
N LEU A 179 -10.04 -1.26 24.49
CA LEU A 179 -9.30 -2.32 25.16
C LEU A 179 -7.92 -1.80 25.55
N VAL A 180 -7.54 -2.00 26.80
CA VAL A 180 -6.25 -1.57 27.34
C VAL A 180 -5.47 -2.71 27.96
N HIS A 181 -4.15 -2.68 27.79
CA HIS A 181 -3.22 -3.58 28.46
C HIS A 181 -2.56 -2.83 29.62
N GLU A 182 -2.59 -3.43 30.81
CA GLU A 182 -1.94 -2.86 31.99
C GLU A 182 -0.42 -3.01 31.86
N THR A 183 0.31 -1.93 32.09
CA THR A 183 1.76 -1.91 32.17
C THR A 183 2.23 -1.17 33.41
N HIS A 184 3.53 -1.27 33.71
CA HIS A 184 4.17 -0.64 34.87
C HIS A 184 5.20 0.43 34.46
N GLY A 185 4.97 1.12 33.34
CA GLY A 185 5.84 2.20 32.86
C GLY A 185 7.15 1.75 32.23
N GLN A 186 7.30 0.46 31.92
CA GLN A 186 8.54 -0.14 31.43
C GLN A 186 8.98 0.48 30.09
N TYR A 187 8.01 0.80 29.23
CA TYR A 187 8.29 1.38 27.91
C TYR A 187 8.60 2.87 27.99
N THR A 188 7.89 3.61 28.84
CA THR A 188 8.12 5.04 29.06
C THR A 188 9.50 5.27 29.69
N MET A 189 9.87 4.47 30.70
CA MET A 189 11.19 4.55 31.32
C MET A 189 12.33 4.22 30.34
N SER A 190 12.11 3.32 29.36
CA SER A 190 13.12 3.02 28.34
C SER A 190 13.39 4.15 27.35
N GLN A 191 12.51 5.16 27.29
CA GLN A 191 12.62 6.32 26.41
C GLN A 191 13.19 7.55 27.12
N MET A 192 13.29 7.51 28.45
CA MET A 192 13.78 8.61 29.28
C MET A 192 15.31 8.66 29.26
N ASP A 193 15.87 9.87 29.25
CA ASP A 193 17.31 10.05 29.44
C ASP A 193 17.70 9.58 30.87
N GLU A 194 18.95 9.16 31.07
CA GLU A 194 19.43 8.64 32.38
C GLU A 194 19.12 9.60 33.55
N ALA A 195 19.19 10.91 33.31
CA ALA A 195 18.87 11.95 34.30
C ALA A 195 17.36 12.01 34.66
N GLU A 196 16.47 11.72 33.71
CA GLU A 196 15.02 11.68 33.95
C GLU A 196 14.62 10.42 34.71
N VAL A 197 15.28 9.28 34.42
CA VAL A 197 15.11 8.03 35.16
C VAL A 197 15.57 8.18 36.61
N GLU A 198 16.71 8.84 36.85
CA GLU A 198 17.23 9.09 38.19
C GLU A 198 16.31 10.03 39.01
N ALA A 199 15.73 11.05 38.35
CA ALA A 199 14.72 11.92 38.96
C ALA A 199 13.43 11.17 39.31
N ALA A 200 12.94 10.29 38.44
CA ALA A 200 11.77 9.44 38.69
C ALA A 200 12.01 8.46 39.87
N ALA A 201 13.19 7.84 39.92
CA ALA A 201 13.59 6.94 41.01
C ALA A 201 13.71 7.66 42.37
N ALA A 202 14.19 8.90 42.37
CA ALA A 202 14.26 9.73 43.58
C ALA A 202 12.87 10.03 44.17
N VAL A 203 11.85 10.18 43.33
CA VAL A 203 10.46 10.37 43.75
C VAL A 203 9.88 9.11 44.40
N GLU A 204 10.18 7.90 43.90
CA GLU A 204 9.80 6.63 44.54
C GLU A 204 10.42 6.49 45.94
N ALA A 205 11.70 6.83 46.08
CA ALA A 205 12.42 6.78 47.34
C ALA A 205 11.86 7.79 48.36
N GLY A 206 11.37 8.94 47.90
CA GLY A 206 10.65 9.92 48.70
C GLY A 206 9.24 9.46 49.12
N GLY A 207 8.48 8.84 48.22
CA GLY A 207 7.14 8.31 48.49
C GLY A 207 7.11 7.16 49.49
N ARG A 208 8.10 6.25 49.45
CA ARG A 208 8.27 5.20 50.48
C ARG A 208 8.61 5.74 51.87
N ARG A 209 9.14 6.96 51.99
CA ARG A 209 9.36 7.60 53.30
C ARG A 209 8.06 8.16 53.88
N LEU A 210 7.18 8.72 53.06
CA LEU A 210 5.90 9.29 53.51
C LEU A 210 4.86 8.23 53.92
N LEU A 211 4.83 7.07 53.25
CA LEU A 211 3.97 5.95 53.64
C LEU A 211 4.41 5.26 54.96
N LYS A 212 5.53 5.66 55.55
CA LYS A 212 6.00 5.18 56.85
C LYS A 212 5.54 6.04 58.02
N ASP A 213 4.98 7.21 57.75
CA ASP A 213 4.59 8.21 58.75
C ASP A 213 3.06 8.39 58.89
N GLU A 214 2.23 7.60 58.17
CA GLU A 214 0.75 7.69 58.21
C GLU A 214 0.05 6.66 59.14
N ASP A 215 0.78 6.01 60.06
CA ASP A 215 0.20 5.09 61.07
C ASP A 215 -0.28 5.79 62.37
N GLU A 216 -0.45 7.12 62.40
CA GLU A 216 -1.12 7.82 63.52
C GLU A 216 -2.44 8.51 63.11
N GLU A 217 -3.51 8.15 63.83
CA GLU A 217 -4.91 8.58 63.64
C GLU A 217 -5.11 10.11 63.54
N PRO A 218 -5.97 10.62 62.63
CA PRO A 218 -6.38 12.02 62.66
C PRO A 218 -7.59 12.26 63.58
N LYS A 219 -7.42 13.16 64.57
CA LYS A 219 -8.52 13.81 65.31
C LYS A 219 -9.25 14.84 64.44
N PRO A 220 -10.57 15.07 64.64
CA PRO A 220 -11.37 15.88 63.73
C PRO A 220 -11.29 17.38 64.06
N LYS A 221 -11.09 18.24 63.04
CA LYS A 221 -11.43 19.66 63.14
C LYS A 221 -12.05 20.25 61.86
N ALA A 222 -13.28 20.69 62.05
CA ALA A 222 -13.96 21.89 61.54
C ALA A 222 -14.00 22.23 60.03
N VAL A 223 -15.25 22.25 59.55
CA VAL A 223 -15.76 22.81 58.30
C VAL A 223 -15.46 24.30 58.16
N ALA A 224 -14.90 24.72 57.03
CA ALA A 224 -14.98 26.11 56.54
C ALA A 224 -15.48 26.12 55.08
N LYS A 225 -16.60 26.81 54.88
CA LYS A 225 -17.28 27.01 53.59
C LYS A 225 -16.48 27.97 52.69
N GLY A 226 -16.27 27.60 51.43
CA GLY A 226 -15.80 28.48 50.35
C GLY A 226 -16.41 28.10 49.00
N LYS A 227 -17.06 29.04 48.32
CA LYS A 227 -17.74 28.90 47.01
C LYS A 227 -16.78 28.49 45.88
N PRO A 228 -17.23 27.77 44.84
CA PRO A 228 -16.45 27.55 43.63
C PRO A 228 -16.57 28.77 42.69
N THR A 229 -15.46 29.42 42.41
CA THR A 229 -15.35 30.42 41.33
C THR A 229 -14.64 29.81 40.12
N ALA A 230 -15.25 30.02 38.96
CA ALA A 230 -14.85 29.56 37.64
C ALA A 230 -13.39 29.86 37.28
N ALA A 231 -12.65 28.83 36.84
CA ALA A 231 -11.31 28.97 36.29
C ALA A 231 -11.39 29.20 34.78
N LYS A 232 -11.00 30.41 34.37
CA LYS A 232 -10.81 30.83 32.98
C LYS A 232 -9.61 30.12 32.35
N ALA A 233 -9.82 29.58 31.16
CA ALA A 233 -8.76 29.16 30.25
C ALA A 233 -7.90 30.35 29.80
N ASN A 234 -6.58 30.26 29.91
CA ASN A 234 -5.67 31.07 29.10
C ASN A 234 -4.27 30.44 28.95
N LYS A 235 -3.88 30.26 27.67
CA LYS A 235 -2.54 30.35 27.06
C LYS A 235 -1.37 29.49 27.57
N ARG A 236 -0.92 28.61 26.66
CA ARG A 236 0.50 28.27 26.35
C ARG A 236 1.46 28.26 27.56
N GLY A 237 1.30 27.27 28.43
CA GLY A 237 2.41 26.72 29.19
C GLY A 237 2.93 25.48 28.47
N LYS A 238 4.25 25.25 28.44
CA LYS A 238 4.77 23.88 28.30
C LYS A 238 4.06 23.03 29.36
N PRO A 239 3.59 21.80 29.04
CA PRO A 239 3.04 20.93 30.07
C PRO A 239 4.08 20.80 31.19
N GLU A 240 3.65 20.90 32.45
CA GLU A 240 4.51 20.62 33.60
C GLU A 240 5.21 19.27 33.39
N PRO A 241 6.50 19.13 33.75
CA PRO A 241 7.19 17.86 33.61
C PRO A 241 6.44 16.78 34.39
N ARG A 242 5.96 15.77 33.66
CA ARG A 242 5.18 14.64 34.19
C ARG A 242 6.03 13.95 35.26
N THR A 243 5.55 13.92 36.50
CA THR A 243 6.18 13.16 37.58
C THR A 243 5.79 11.69 37.42
N ILE A 244 6.62 10.93 36.70
CA ILE A 244 6.42 9.48 36.52
C ILE A 244 6.94 8.78 37.76
N VAL A 245 6.05 8.11 38.50
CA VAL A 245 6.44 7.28 39.65
C VAL A 245 6.77 5.87 39.14
N PRO A 246 7.97 5.33 39.40
CA PRO A 246 8.32 3.97 39.03
C PRO A 246 7.32 2.95 39.59
N GLY A 247 6.86 2.03 38.75
CA GLY A 247 5.89 0.99 39.12
C GLY A 247 4.43 1.46 39.18
N GLN A 248 4.13 2.71 38.86
CA GLN A 248 2.74 3.18 38.71
C GLN A 248 2.05 2.43 37.57
N LYS A 249 0.78 2.04 37.79
CA LYS A 249 -0.06 1.42 36.76
C LYS A 249 -0.25 2.40 35.60
N MET A 250 0.19 1.99 34.43
CA MET A 250 -0.04 2.65 33.15
C MET A 250 -0.83 1.72 32.24
N TYR A 251 -1.36 2.26 31.15
CA TYR A 251 -2.20 1.53 30.23
C TYR A 251 -1.77 1.82 28.80
N MET A 252 -1.73 0.79 27.97
CA MET A 252 -1.54 0.91 26.53
C MET A 252 -2.83 0.56 25.82
N VAL A 253 -3.17 1.29 24.76
CA VAL A 253 -4.34 0.99 23.93
C VAL A 253 -4.03 -0.20 23.02
N VAL A 254 -4.84 -1.25 23.12
CA VAL A 254 -4.67 -2.50 22.35
C VAL A 254 -5.88 -2.86 21.49
N GLY A 255 -7.00 -2.13 21.63
CA GLY A 255 -8.17 -2.30 20.78
C GLY A 255 -9.10 -1.08 20.82
N PHE A 256 -9.78 -0.83 19.70
CA PHE A 256 -10.69 0.28 19.52
C PHE A 256 -11.92 -0.15 18.72
N GLU A 257 -13.03 -0.31 19.44
CA GLU A 257 -14.29 -0.84 18.95
C GLU A 257 -15.42 0.19 19.14
N VAL A 258 -16.46 0.09 18.32
CA VAL A 258 -17.64 0.95 18.43
C VAL A 258 -18.93 0.20 18.13
N VAL A 259 -19.97 0.55 18.89
CA VAL A 259 -21.36 0.25 18.54
C VAL A 259 -22.04 1.59 18.24
N ALA A 260 -22.54 1.73 17.02
CA ALA A 260 -23.21 2.94 16.57
C ALA A 260 -24.71 2.71 16.49
N CYS A 261 -25.51 3.63 17.04
CA CYS A 261 -26.96 3.56 16.96
C CYS A 261 -27.61 4.92 16.74
N SER A 262 -28.86 4.88 16.28
CA SER A 262 -29.68 6.07 16.01
C SER A 262 -30.61 6.33 17.18
N ILE A 263 -30.51 7.51 17.79
CA ILE A 263 -31.30 7.89 18.97
C ILE A 263 -31.76 9.34 18.81
N LYS A 264 -33.07 9.54 18.74
CA LYS A 264 -33.69 10.86 18.67
C LYS A 264 -33.55 11.56 20.02
N ARG A 265 -33.04 12.79 19.99
CA ARG A 265 -32.85 13.63 21.18
C ARG A 265 -33.25 15.06 20.87
N THR A 266 -33.78 15.73 21.88
CA THR A 266 -34.07 17.17 21.85
C THR A 266 -32.86 17.95 22.36
N PRO A 267 -32.42 19.00 21.66
CA PRO A 267 -31.32 19.82 22.13
C PRO A 267 -31.59 20.45 23.50
N GLY A 268 -30.60 20.36 24.40
CA GLY A 268 -30.64 20.98 25.73
C GLY A 268 -31.35 20.17 26.81
N GLU A 269 -31.96 19.03 26.49
CA GLU A 269 -32.48 18.12 27.50
C GLU A 269 -31.38 17.25 28.14
N PRO A 270 -31.49 16.92 29.44
CA PRO A 270 -30.51 16.08 30.11
C PRO A 270 -30.50 14.67 29.49
N ILE A 271 -29.31 14.21 29.12
CA ILE A 271 -29.14 12.89 28.51
C ILE A 271 -29.31 11.80 29.57
N ASN A 272 -30.19 10.84 29.30
CA ASN A 272 -30.32 9.65 30.11
C ASN A 272 -29.05 8.78 29.96
N LYS A 273 -28.28 8.65 31.05
CA LYS A 273 -27.01 7.94 31.09
C LYS A 273 -27.13 6.41 31.06
N ASN A 274 -28.34 5.87 31.21
CA ASN A 274 -28.60 4.44 31.26
C ASN A 274 -29.09 3.86 29.92
N LEU A 275 -29.11 4.65 28.85
CA LEU A 275 -29.63 4.24 27.56
C LEU A 275 -28.55 3.48 26.77
N ILE A 276 -28.75 2.18 26.60
CA ILE A 276 -27.84 1.30 25.86
C ILE A 276 -28.36 1.20 24.42
N CYS A 277 -27.47 1.15 23.41
CA CYS A 277 -27.88 0.89 22.04
C CYS A 277 -28.69 -0.42 21.97
N PRO A 278 -29.85 -0.43 21.29
CA PRO A 278 -30.64 -1.64 21.16
C PRO A 278 -29.83 -2.72 20.43
N GLN A 279 -29.81 -3.95 20.96
CA GLN A 279 -29.05 -5.06 20.37
C GLN A 279 -29.85 -5.74 19.25
N THR A 280 -31.18 -5.57 19.25
CA THR A 280 -32.05 -6.08 18.20
C THR A 280 -33.09 -5.02 17.77
N PRO A 281 -33.58 -5.07 16.52
CA PRO A 281 -34.64 -4.17 16.03
C PRO A 281 -35.95 -4.26 16.83
N ASP A 282 -36.18 -5.39 17.50
CA ASP A 282 -37.41 -5.72 18.24
C ASP A 282 -37.30 -5.44 19.76
N ASP A 283 -36.24 -4.77 20.22
CA ASP A 283 -36.08 -4.40 21.62
C ASP A 283 -37.22 -3.44 22.05
N ALA A 284 -38.11 -3.90 22.94
CA ALA A 284 -39.25 -3.11 23.42
C ALA A 284 -38.86 -1.81 24.17
N ASN A 285 -37.60 -1.71 24.61
CA ASN A 285 -37.01 -0.53 25.25
C ASN A 285 -36.11 0.29 24.32
N ALA A 286 -36.10 0.00 23.01
CA ALA A 286 -35.29 0.72 22.05
C ALA A 286 -35.73 2.19 21.95
N PRO A 287 -34.81 3.16 22.06
CA PRO A 287 -35.16 4.56 21.87
C PRO A 287 -35.59 4.85 20.43
N GLU A 288 -36.47 5.85 20.26
CA GLU A 288 -36.93 6.28 18.93
C GLU A 288 -35.73 6.71 18.07
N PRO A 289 -35.59 6.24 16.83
CA PRO A 289 -34.43 6.57 15.99
C PRO A 289 -34.48 7.99 15.42
N GLN A 290 -33.31 8.58 15.19
CA GLN A 290 -33.17 9.94 14.66
C GLN A 290 -33.34 9.97 13.13
N GLU A 291 -34.51 10.38 12.67
CA GLU A 291 -34.82 10.52 11.24
C GLU A 291 -34.12 11.74 10.60
N VAL A 292 -33.63 11.57 9.37
CA VAL A 292 -33.02 12.61 8.54
C VAL A 292 -34.08 13.36 7.73
N LYS A 293 -34.57 14.47 8.28
CA LYS A 293 -35.59 15.34 7.66
C LYS A 293 -35.22 16.82 7.74
N LYS A 294 -35.84 17.62 6.87
CA LYS A 294 -35.65 19.07 6.83
C LYS A 294 -36.03 19.69 8.17
N GLY A 295 -35.16 20.52 8.73
CA GLY A 295 -35.38 21.18 10.02
C GLY A 295 -35.17 20.29 11.24
N ALA A 296 -34.71 19.04 11.08
CA ALA A 296 -34.28 18.24 12.22
C ALA A 296 -32.95 18.76 12.78
N GLU A 297 -32.85 18.77 14.11
CA GLU A 297 -31.63 19.09 14.84
C GLU A 297 -31.03 17.77 15.33
N ILE A 298 -29.76 17.49 14.97
CA ILE A 298 -29.10 16.23 15.31
C ILE A 298 -28.17 16.45 16.51
N VAL A 299 -28.45 15.77 17.61
CA VAL A 299 -27.59 15.75 18.79
C VAL A 299 -26.65 14.55 18.71
N TYR A 300 -25.34 14.80 18.60
CA TYR A 300 -24.32 13.76 18.65
C TYR A 300 -23.85 13.52 20.09
N THR A 301 -23.81 12.27 20.49
CA THR A 301 -23.44 11.85 21.85
C THR A 301 -22.58 10.60 21.83
N TYR A 302 -21.82 10.38 22.89
CA TYR A 302 -21.00 9.18 23.01
C TYR A 302 -20.81 8.71 24.45
N ASP A 303 -20.50 7.42 24.54
CA ASP A 303 -20.12 6.72 25.76
C ASP A 303 -18.74 6.08 25.56
N VAL A 304 -18.00 5.92 26.66
CA VAL A 304 -16.66 5.32 26.67
C VAL A 304 -16.61 4.24 27.74
N TYR A 305 -16.32 3.03 27.30
CA TYR A 305 -16.12 1.85 28.13
C TYR A 305 -14.67 1.40 27.99
N TRP A 306 -14.04 1.11 29.13
CA TRP A 306 -12.65 0.65 29.22
C TRP A 306 -12.64 -0.78 29.72
N ASP A 307 -12.06 -1.68 28.94
CA ASP A 307 -11.88 -3.08 29.33
C ASP A 307 -10.39 -3.42 29.36
N THR A 308 -9.96 -4.08 30.42
CA THR A 308 -8.59 -4.59 30.52
C THR A 308 -8.47 -5.90 29.74
N SER A 309 -7.36 -6.06 29.01
CA SER A 309 -7.11 -7.20 28.13
C SER A 309 -5.67 -7.68 28.27
N ASP A 310 -5.48 -9.00 28.15
CA ASP A 310 -4.17 -9.66 28.20
C ASP A 310 -3.41 -9.55 26.86
N ILE A 311 -3.98 -8.89 25.85
CA ILE A 311 -3.34 -8.64 24.55
C ILE A 311 -2.12 -7.74 24.76
N THR A 312 -0.94 -8.19 24.33
CA THR A 312 0.29 -7.40 24.38
C THR A 312 0.35 -6.37 23.26
N TRP A 313 1.16 -5.32 23.42
CA TRP A 313 1.32 -4.30 22.37
C TRP A 313 1.76 -4.87 21.01
N SER A 314 2.60 -5.90 21.00
CA SER A 314 3.07 -6.55 19.77
C SER A 314 1.97 -7.29 19.02
N SER A 315 0.96 -7.80 19.72
CA SER A 315 -0.15 -8.58 19.15
C SER A 315 -1.43 -7.76 18.95
N ARG A 316 -1.43 -6.47 19.30
CA ARG A 316 -2.64 -5.60 19.23
C ARG A 316 -3.25 -5.48 17.83
N TRP A 317 -2.44 -5.66 16.79
CA TRP A 317 -2.91 -5.63 15.41
C TRP A 317 -3.54 -6.95 14.97
N ASP A 318 -3.32 -8.07 15.67
CA ASP A 318 -3.74 -9.40 15.19
C ASP A 318 -5.25 -9.49 14.98
N ALA A 319 -6.06 -8.88 15.84
CA ALA A 319 -7.52 -8.83 15.69
C ALA A 319 -7.97 -8.12 14.40
N TYR A 320 -7.23 -7.10 13.96
CA TYR A 320 -7.52 -6.31 12.76
C TYR A 320 -7.02 -6.99 11.47
N LEU A 321 -6.01 -7.86 11.60
CA LEU A 321 -5.30 -8.47 10.48
C LEU A 321 -5.80 -9.87 10.14
N ARG A 322 -6.72 -10.43 10.95
CA ARG A 322 -7.40 -11.69 10.66
C ARG A 322 -8.27 -11.54 9.42
N MET A 323 -7.75 -11.96 8.27
CA MET A 323 -8.56 -12.23 7.08
C MET A 323 -8.97 -13.71 7.05
N PRO A 324 -10.25 -14.02 6.74
CA PRO A 324 -10.66 -15.39 6.52
C PRO A 324 -9.86 -15.98 5.35
N GLY A 325 -9.26 -17.16 5.54
CA GLY A 325 -8.54 -17.87 4.49
C GLY A 325 -7.00 -17.97 4.62
N GLY A 326 -6.40 -17.72 5.78
CA GLY A 326 -4.94 -17.86 6.01
C GLY A 326 -4.33 -19.19 5.52
N LYS A 327 -5.09 -20.30 5.58
CA LYS A 327 -4.67 -21.63 5.07
C LYS A 327 -4.52 -21.67 3.53
N VAL A 328 -5.25 -20.83 2.81
CA VAL A 328 -5.25 -20.78 1.33
C VAL A 328 -3.92 -20.22 0.80
N HIS A 329 -3.30 -19.28 1.50
CA HIS A 329 -2.00 -18.70 1.12
C HIS A 329 -0.89 -19.76 1.10
N TRP A 330 -0.82 -20.59 2.15
CA TRP A 330 0.16 -21.68 2.23
C TRP A 330 -0.02 -22.71 1.12
N PHE A 331 -1.27 -23.04 0.78
CA PHE A 331 -1.58 -23.93 -0.34
C PHE A 331 -1.12 -23.33 -1.68
N SER A 332 -1.34 -22.02 -1.90
CA SER A 332 -0.89 -21.31 -3.10
C SER A 332 0.63 -21.34 -3.26
N ILE A 333 1.39 -21.10 -2.18
CA ILE A 333 2.86 -21.16 -2.20
C ILE A 333 3.35 -22.57 -2.54
N LEU A 334 2.78 -23.60 -1.92
CA LEU A 334 3.21 -24.99 -2.17
C LEU A 334 2.95 -25.41 -3.62
N ASN A 335 1.78 -25.05 -4.17
CA ASN A 335 1.47 -25.29 -5.57
C ASN A 335 2.41 -24.54 -6.51
N SER A 336 2.71 -23.28 -6.20
CA SER A 336 3.65 -22.45 -6.97
C SER A 336 5.07 -23.01 -6.95
N LEU A 337 5.54 -23.49 -5.80
CA LEU A 337 6.84 -24.13 -5.65
C LEU A 337 6.93 -25.39 -6.53
N MET A 338 5.87 -26.21 -6.55
CA MET A 338 5.80 -27.39 -7.40
C MET A 338 5.93 -27.02 -8.89
N VAL A 339 5.22 -25.98 -9.34
CA VAL A 339 5.30 -25.49 -10.73
C VAL A 339 6.73 -25.04 -11.07
N VAL A 340 7.38 -24.28 -10.18
CA VAL A 340 8.77 -23.84 -10.36
C VAL A 340 9.70 -25.05 -10.52
N VAL A 341 9.64 -26.02 -9.61
CA VAL A 341 10.51 -27.20 -9.67
C VAL A 341 10.34 -27.97 -10.98
N VAL A 342 9.10 -28.16 -11.44
CA VAL A 342 8.82 -28.83 -12.71
C VAL A 342 9.39 -28.03 -13.89
N MET A 343 9.22 -26.72 -13.90
CA MET A 343 9.74 -25.85 -14.97
C MET A 343 11.27 -25.79 -14.97
N SER A 344 11.91 -25.69 -13.81
CA SER A 344 13.37 -25.79 -13.67
C SER A 344 13.89 -27.12 -14.22
N CYS A 345 13.20 -28.23 -13.95
CA CYS A 345 13.56 -29.54 -14.52
C CYS A 345 13.45 -29.54 -16.05
N ILE A 346 12.40 -28.94 -16.62
CA ILE A 346 12.23 -28.83 -18.09
C ILE A 346 13.36 -28.00 -18.71
N VAL A 347 13.67 -26.83 -18.14
CA VAL A 347 14.77 -25.97 -18.61
C VAL A 347 16.11 -26.72 -18.52
N ALA A 348 16.38 -27.38 -17.40
CA ALA A 348 17.58 -28.18 -17.21
C ALA A 348 17.66 -29.33 -18.23
N MET A 349 16.56 -30.02 -18.54
CA MET A 349 16.51 -31.03 -19.59
C MET A 349 16.80 -30.46 -20.97
N ILE A 350 16.25 -29.28 -21.32
CA ILE A 350 16.51 -28.62 -22.61
C ILE A 350 18.00 -28.24 -22.72
N MET A 351 18.57 -27.67 -21.66
CA MET A 351 19.99 -27.31 -21.60
C MET A 351 20.88 -28.55 -21.68
N MET A 352 20.61 -29.59 -20.88
CA MET A 352 21.36 -30.84 -20.91
C MET A 352 21.24 -31.55 -22.26
N ARG A 353 20.06 -31.55 -22.89
CA ARG A 353 19.86 -32.14 -24.22
C ARG A 353 20.67 -31.40 -25.27
N THR A 354 20.75 -30.07 -25.18
CA THR A 354 21.59 -29.25 -26.07
C THR A 354 23.06 -29.59 -25.90
N ILE A 355 23.56 -29.60 -24.66
CA ILE A 355 24.96 -29.92 -24.33
C ILE A 355 25.31 -31.36 -24.76
N ARG A 356 24.48 -32.35 -24.42
CA ARG A 356 24.75 -33.76 -24.77
C ARG A 356 24.76 -33.98 -26.28
N ARG A 357 23.81 -33.39 -27.00
CA ARG A 357 23.76 -33.50 -28.46
C ARG A 357 24.98 -32.85 -29.12
N ASP A 358 25.44 -31.72 -28.59
CA ASP A 358 26.65 -31.06 -29.09
C ASP A 358 27.92 -31.88 -28.74
N LEU A 359 28.04 -32.43 -27.52
CA LEU A 359 29.17 -33.29 -27.12
C LEU A 359 29.27 -34.58 -27.97
N GLN A 360 28.14 -35.27 -28.18
CA GLN A 360 28.09 -36.47 -29.03
C GLN A 360 28.50 -36.19 -30.47
N ARG A 361 28.21 -34.99 -30.96
CA ARG A 361 28.60 -34.54 -32.31
C ARG A 361 30.10 -34.29 -32.42
N TYR A 362 30.72 -33.71 -31.38
CA TYR A 362 32.18 -33.57 -31.31
C TYR A 362 32.88 -34.93 -31.32
N GLU A 363 32.37 -35.87 -30.55
CA GLU A 363 32.91 -37.22 -30.48
C GLU A 363 32.81 -37.93 -31.84
N GLN A 364 31.67 -37.81 -32.55
CA GLN A 364 31.53 -38.34 -33.91
C GLN A 364 32.50 -37.70 -34.92
N LEU A 365 32.71 -36.38 -34.88
CA LEU A 365 33.66 -35.70 -35.77
C LEU A 365 35.12 -36.12 -35.54
N LEU A 366 35.49 -36.42 -34.29
CA LEU A 366 36.82 -36.94 -33.95
C LEU A 366 37.02 -38.39 -34.39
N VAL A 367 35.97 -39.20 -34.34
CA VAL A 367 36.01 -40.64 -34.70
C VAL A 367 35.99 -40.84 -36.22
N ASP A 368 35.21 -40.06 -36.97
CA ASP A 368 35.05 -40.21 -38.43
C ASP A 368 36.14 -39.51 -39.27
N GLY A 369 37.21 -39.01 -38.64
CA GLY A 369 38.41 -38.54 -39.34
C GLY A 369 38.20 -37.30 -40.22
N GLY A 370 37.20 -36.47 -39.94
CA GLY A 370 37.03 -35.15 -40.58
C GLY A 370 36.69 -35.16 -42.08
N GLN A 371 36.08 -36.22 -42.62
CA GLN A 371 35.50 -36.15 -43.97
C GLN A 371 34.09 -35.55 -43.90
N GLY A 372 34.01 -34.27 -44.26
CA GLY A 372 32.80 -33.45 -44.22
C GLY A 372 31.64 -34.01 -45.05
N GLN A 373 30.69 -34.65 -44.37
CA GLN A 373 29.31 -34.61 -44.81
C GLN A 373 28.70 -33.30 -44.33
N ASP A 374 28.03 -32.57 -45.23
CA ASP A 374 27.19 -31.42 -44.92
C ASP A 374 26.07 -31.85 -43.96
N VAL A 375 26.37 -31.88 -42.66
CA VAL A 375 25.41 -32.30 -41.64
C VAL A 375 24.48 -31.11 -41.39
N GLU A 376 23.18 -31.29 -41.65
CA GLU A 376 22.15 -30.29 -41.35
C GLU A 376 22.36 -29.70 -39.95
N GLU A 377 22.71 -28.42 -39.90
CA GLU A 377 22.88 -27.69 -38.65
C GLU A 377 21.52 -27.58 -37.94
N SER A 378 21.49 -27.72 -36.62
CA SER A 378 20.25 -27.56 -35.85
C SER A 378 19.58 -26.22 -36.16
N GLY A 379 18.24 -26.17 -36.22
CA GLY A 379 17.47 -24.97 -36.60
C GLY A 379 17.89 -23.65 -35.94
N TRP A 380 18.29 -23.68 -34.66
CA TRP A 380 18.80 -22.50 -33.97
C TRP A 380 20.24 -22.09 -34.36
N LYS A 381 21.11 -23.03 -34.77
CA LYS A 381 22.47 -22.73 -35.27
C LYS A 381 22.41 -22.07 -36.65
N MET A 382 21.44 -22.47 -37.47
CA MET A 382 21.18 -21.91 -38.80
C MET A 382 20.84 -20.41 -38.81
N VAL A 383 20.38 -19.85 -37.68
CA VAL A 383 20.07 -18.42 -37.54
C VAL A 383 21.21 -17.60 -36.93
N SER A 384 22.39 -18.20 -36.72
CA SER A 384 23.58 -17.54 -36.15
C SER A 384 23.95 -16.24 -36.86
N GLY A 385 23.76 -16.18 -38.17
CA GLY A 385 24.04 -15.00 -39.00
C GLY A 385 23.03 -13.85 -38.89
N ASP A 386 21.87 -14.03 -38.25
CA ASP A 386 20.84 -12.98 -38.17
C ASP A 386 20.28 -12.73 -36.76
N VAL A 387 20.63 -13.58 -35.78
CA VAL A 387 20.08 -13.54 -34.42
C VAL A 387 20.32 -12.23 -33.67
N PHE A 388 21.44 -11.53 -33.90
CA PHE A 388 21.76 -10.25 -33.25
C PHE A 388 21.48 -9.03 -34.14
N ARG A 389 20.71 -9.19 -35.22
CA ARG A 389 20.25 -8.06 -36.04
C ARG A 389 19.46 -7.07 -35.18
N ALA A 390 19.71 -5.78 -35.38
CA ALA A 390 19.02 -4.73 -34.63
C ALA A 390 17.49 -4.85 -34.79
N PRO A 391 16.72 -4.72 -33.69
CA PRO A 391 15.27 -4.84 -33.75
C PRO A 391 14.63 -3.64 -34.46
N ALA A 392 13.40 -3.81 -34.95
CA ALA A 392 12.58 -2.70 -35.39
C ALA A 392 12.37 -1.69 -34.25
N ASN A 393 12.47 -0.38 -34.49
CA ASN A 393 12.28 0.66 -33.46
C ASN A 393 13.11 0.46 -32.16
N PRO A 394 14.46 0.37 -32.24
CA PRO A 394 15.31 0.05 -31.09
C PRO A 394 15.18 1.08 -29.95
N LEU A 395 14.93 2.34 -30.28
CA LEU A 395 14.70 3.40 -29.30
C LEU A 395 13.52 3.09 -28.36
N SER A 396 12.43 2.55 -28.89
CA SER A 396 11.25 2.21 -28.08
C SER A 396 11.54 1.05 -27.13
N LEU A 397 12.27 0.04 -27.61
CA LEU A 397 12.65 -1.13 -26.82
C LEU A 397 13.55 -0.71 -25.65
N CYS A 398 14.58 0.11 -25.91
CA CYS A 398 15.46 0.63 -24.85
C CYS A 398 14.71 1.43 -23.79
N VAL A 399 13.77 2.28 -24.23
CA VAL A 399 12.95 3.09 -23.32
C VAL A 399 12.08 2.22 -22.43
N GLN A 400 11.36 1.26 -23.01
CA GLN A 400 10.48 0.36 -22.27
C GLN A 400 11.24 -0.55 -21.30
N ILE A 401 12.40 -1.05 -21.71
CA ILE A 401 13.26 -1.88 -20.84
C ILE A 401 13.80 -1.05 -19.68
N GLY A 402 14.30 0.17 -19.95
CA GLY A 402 14.77 1.07 -18.90
C GLY A 402 13.69 1.39 -17.87
N SER A 403 12.49 1.74 -18.32
CA SER A 403 11.34 1.95 -17.42
C SER A 403 10.96 0.67 -16.67
N GLY A 404 10.97 -0.50 -17.31
CA GLY A 404 10.66 -1.77 -16.64
C GLY A 404 11.70 -2.16 -15.58
N VAL A 405 13.00 -1.91 -15.80
CA VAL A 405 14.06 -2.11 -14.78
C VAL A 405 13.79 -1.22 -13.56
N GLN A 406 13.44 0.05 -13.79
CA GLN A 406 13.11 0.98 -12.71
C GLN A 406 11.90 0.50 -11.89
N ILE A 407 10.81 0.13 -12.57
CA ILE A 407 9.58 -0.38 -11.94
C ILE A 407 9.87 -1.64 -11.12
N LEU A 408 10.56 -2.62 -11.71
CA LEU A 408 10.94 -3.88 -11.04
C LEU A 408 11.74 -3.63 -9.78
N CYS A 409 12.83 -2.86 -9.88
CA CYS A 409 13.69 -2.57 -8.73
C CYS A 409 12.92 -1.81 -7.64
N SER A 410 12.11 -0.82 -8.02
CA SER A 410 11.30 -0.06 -7.06
C SER A 410 10.26 -0.93 -6.37
N GLY A 411 9.57 -1.81 -7.10
CA GLY A 411 8.56 -2.71 -6.56
C GLY A 411 9.18 -3.75 -5.63
N PHE A 412 10.29 -4.36 -6.05
CA PHE A 412 11.00 -5.37 -5.27
C PHE A 412 11.54 -4.80 -3.95
N ILE A 413 12.21 -3.64 -3.98
CA ILE A 413 12.76 -3.01 -2.77
C ILE A 413 11.64 -2.55 -1.83
N THR A 414 10.54 -2.01 -2.38
CA THR A 414 9.39 -1.59 -1.56
C THR A 414 8.72 -2.81 -0.89
N LEU A 415 8.52 -3.90 -1.62
CA LEU A 415 7.98 -5.15 -1.07
C LEU A 415 8.92 -5.77 -0.03
N LEU A 416 10.24 -5.69 -0.25
CA LEU A 416 11.23 -6.17 0.73
C LEU A 416 11.13 -5.38 2.05
N PHE A 417 11.08 -4.05 2.00
CA PHE A 417 10.92 -3.25 3.22
C PHE A 417 9.56 -3.48 3.91
N ALA A 418 8.50 -3.70 3.13
CA ALA A 418 7.20 -4.09 3.68
C ALA A 418 7.25 -5.48 4.35
N ALA A 419 7.91 -6.46 3.72
CA ALA A 419 8.07 -7.81 4.26
C ALA A 419 8.94 -7.86 5.53
N LEU A 420 9.93 -6.97 5.66
CA LEU A 420 10.75 -6.80 6.86
C LEU A 420 10.03 -6.07 8.00
N GLY A 421 8.80 -5.57 7.78
CA GLY A 421 7.98 -4.92 8.80
C GLY A 421 8.29 -3.42 9.00
N PHE A 422 9.12 -2.81 8.15
CA PHE A 422 9.41 -1.37 8.24
C PHE A 422 8.23 -0.49 7.80
N LEU A 423 7.28 -1.04 7.05
CA LEU A 423 6.07 -0.35 6.61
C LEU A 423 4.85 -1.00 7.29
N SER A 424 4.19 -0.24 8.16
CA SER A 424 3.01 -0.73 8.87
C SER A 424 1.85 -1.00 7.88
N PRO A 425 1.23 -2.20 7.91
CA PRO A 425 0.07 -2.57 7.10
C PRO A 425 -1.12 -1.60 7.20
N ALA A 426 -1.24 -0.92 8.34
CA ALA A 426 -2.29 0.06 8.59
C ALA A 426 -2.11 1.36 7.78
N SER A 427 -0.86 1.67 7.44
CA SER A 427 -0.47 2.96 6.86
C SER A 427 -0.35 2.89 5.34
N ARG A 428 -1.44 2.61 4.61
CA ARG A 428 -1.44 2.48 3.13
C ARG A 428 -0.74 3.63 2.40
N GLY A 429 -0.83 4.86 2.93
CA GLY A 429 -0.14 6.02 2.37
C GLY A 429 1.39 6.00 2.53
N SER A 430 1.92 5.37 3.58
CA SER A 430 3.37 5.21 3.75
C SER A 430 3.95 4.26 2.71
N LEU A 431 3.25 3.15 2.42
CA LEU A 431 3.62 2.19 1.37
C LEU A 431 3.69 2.87 0.00
N LEU A 432 2.67 3.66 -0.35
CA LEU A 432 2.67 4.42 -1.59
C LEU A 432 3.79 5.49 -1.62
N THR A 433 4.04 6.16 -0.50
CA THR A 433 5.15 7.12 -0.38
C THR A 433 6.50 6.44 -0.60
N ALA A 434 6.73 5.29 0.05
CA ALA A 434 7.94 4.51 -0.11
C ALA A 434 8.14 4.06 -1.56
N ALA A 435 7.08 3.58 -2.22
CA ALA A 435 7.12 3.23 -3.64
C ALA A 435 7.52 4.41 -4.52
N LEU A 436 6.96 5.61 -4.28
CA LEU A 436 7.29 6.82 -5.05
C LEU A 436 8.73 7.27 -4.82
N VAL A 437 9.20 7.28 -3.56
CA VAL A 437 10.58 7.65 -3.24
C VAL A 437 11.57 6.66 -3.85
N MET A 438 11.32 5.35 -3.73
CA MET A 438 12.15 4.33 -4.35
C MET A 438 12.17 4.46 -5.86
N TYR A 439 11.02 4.73 -6.49
CA TYR A 439 10.95 4.97 -7.93
C TYR A 439 11.81 6.18 -8.35
N LEU A 440 11.74 7.31 -7.63
CA LEU A 440 12.55 8.50 -7.93
C LEU A 440 14.05 8.25 -7.79
N LEU A 441 14.49 7.55 -6.74
CA LEU A 441 15.91 7.27 -6.48
C LEU A 441 16.52 6.25 -7.45
N LEU A 442 15.73 5.28 -7.92
CA LEU A 442 16.19 4.22 -8.80
C LEU A 442 16.19 4.61 -10.29
N SER A 443 15.90 5.87 -10.63
CA SER A 443 15.91 6.34 -12.02
C SER A 443 17.29 6.25 -12.69
N VAL A 444 18.37 6.23 -11.90
CA VAL A 444 19.73 5.94 -12.39
C VAL A 444 19.83 4.58 -13.07
N GLY A 445 19.14 3.55 -12.55
CA GLY A 445 19.08 2.22 -13.16
C GLY A 445 18.33 2.22 -14.48
N ALA A 446 17.32 3.06 -14.61
CA ALA A 446 16.54 3.24 -15.84
C ALA A 446 17.40 3.81 -16.97
N GLY A 447 18.10 4.92 -16.68
CA GLY A 447 18.99 5.56 -17.64
C GLY A 447 20.18 4.69 -18.03
N TYR A 448 20.78 4.00 -17.05
CA TYR A 448 21.88 3.05 -17.30
C TYR A 448 21.45 1.92 -18.24
N SER A 449 20.40 1.18 -17.89
CA SER A 449 19.95 0.01 -18.68
C SER A 449 19.48 0.39 -20.08
N ALA A 450 18.79 1.51 -20.25
CA ALA A 450 18.34 1.97 -21.55
C ALA A 450 19.50 2.41 -22.48
N VAL A 451 20.46 3.17 -21.95
CA VAL A 451 21.63 3.61 -22.74
C VAL A 451 22.57 2.45 -23.01
N TRP A 452 22.75 1.53 -22.06
CA TRP A 452 23.50 0.29 -22.27
C TRP A 452 22.92 -0.51 -23.43
N LEU A 453 21.60 -0.72 -23.44
CA LEU A 453 20.95 -1.45 -24.53
C LEU A 453 21.02 -0.69 -25.86
N TRP A 454 20.91 0.64 -25.83
CA TRP A 454 21.07 1.49 -27.02
C TRP A 454 22.43 1.32 -27.67
N GLY A 455 23.50 1.34 -26.87
CA GLY A 455 24.87 1.07 -27.33
C GLY A 455 25.01 -0.32 -27.94
N LEU A 456 24.38 -1.33 -27.34
CA LEU A 456 24.37 -2.69 -27.89
C LEU A 456 23.58 -2.79 -29.21
N THR A 457 22.41 -2.17 -29.32
CA THR A 457 21.57 -2.28 -30.53
C THR A 457 22.13 -1.49 -31.71
N ASN A 458 22.62 -0.27 -31.48
CA ASN A 458 23.10 0.61 -32.56
C ASN A 458 24.62 0.54 -32.78
N ARG A 459 25.34 -0.20 -31.93
CA ARG A 459 26.81 -0.30 -31.97
C ARG A 459 27.52 1.06 -31.81
N SER A 460 26.81 2.06 -31.28
CA SER A 460 27.28 3.41 -31.00
C SER A 460 26.43 4.02 -29.88
N TYR A 461 27.04 4.85 -29.03
CA TYR A 461 26.32 5.65 -28.03
C TYR A 461 25.82 6.99 -28.59
N GLU A 462 25.95 7.25 -29.89
CA GLU A 462 25.43 8.47 -30.49
C GLU A 462 23.93 8.66 -30.20
N GLY A 463 23.53 9.85 -29.78
CA GLY A 463 22.14 10.16 -29.43
C GLY A 463 21.66 9.63 -28.07
N TRP A 464 22.55 9.13 -27.20
CA TRP A 464 22.18 8.62 -25.86
C TRP A 464 21.41 9.64 -25.00
N PHE A 465 21.68 10.94 -25.15
CA PHE A 465 20.93 12.00 -24.46
C PHE A 465 19.42 11.96 -24.74
N LYS A 466 19.03 11.61 -25.98
CA LYS A 466 17.61 11.47 -26.37
C LYS A 466 16.97 10.23 -25.74
N VAL A 467 17.74 9.17 -25.53
CA VAL A 467 17.30 7.95 -24.85
C VAL A 467 16.96 8.27 -23.39
N CYS A 468 17.86 8.93 -22.65
CA CYS A 468 17.64 9.31 -21.26
C CYS A 468 16.39 10.18 -21.07
N TRP A 469 16.20 11.18 -21.93
CA TRP A 469 15.00 12.02 -21.92
C TRP A 469 13.72 11.19 -22.09
N ARG A 470 13.69 10.29 -23.09
CA ARG A 470 12.51 9.46 -23.34
C ARG A 470 12.22 8.48 -22.21
N VAL A 471 13.24 7.83 -21.64
CA VAL A 471 13.08 6.92 -20.48
C VAL A 471 12.50 7.65 -19.29
N ALA A 472 13.03 8.85 -18.98
CA ALA A 472 12.60 9.61 -17.82
C ALA A 472 11.15 10.13 -17.96
N CYS A 473 10.67 10.36 -19.19
CA CYS A 473 9.34 10.89 -19.46
C CYS A 473 8.29 9.84 -19.85
N PHE A 474 8.69 8.63 -20.22
CA PHE A 474 7.76 7.63 -20.76
C PHE A 474 6.72 7.18 -19.74
N PHE A 475 7.15 6.50 -18.67
CA PHE A 475 6.22 6.00 -17.65
C PHE A 475 5.61 7.11 -16.79
N PRO A 476 6.39 8.06 -16.23
CA PRO A 476 5.84 9.14 -15.42
C PRO A 476 4.92 10.07 -16.23
N GLY A 477 5.26 10.38 -17.49
CA GLY A 477 4.46 11.26 -18.32
C GLY A 477 3.07 10.71 -18.61
N VAL A 478 2.96 9.42 -18.97
CA VAL A 478 1.66 8.76 -19.16
C VAL A 478 0.89 8.69 -17.85
N THR A 479 1.55 8.34 -16.74
CA THR A 479 0.91 8.27 -15.42
C THR A 479 0.35 9.63 -14.99
N VAL A 480 1.13 10.70 -15.15
CA VAL A 480 0.69 12.07 -14.85
C VAL A 480 -0.46 12.49 -15.77
N ALA A 481 -0.44 12.13 -17.05
CA ALA A 481 -1.54 12.44 -17.97
C ALA A 481 -2.85 11.77 -17.52
N VAL A 482 -2.81 10.45 -17.23
CA VAL A 482 -3.97 9.71 -16.71
C VAL A 482 -4.45 10.30 -15.39
N MET A 483 -3.54 10.55 -14.45
CA MET A 483 -3.88 11.14 -13.14
C MET A 483 -4.46 12.55 -13.28
N THR A 484 -3.98 13.36 -14.24
CA THR A 484 -4.56 14.69 -14.52
C THR A 484 -6.02 14.55 -14.95
N CYS A 485 -6.32 13.64 -15.89
CA CYS A 485 -7.68 13.40 -16.35
C CYS A 485 -8.59 12.94 -15.20
N LEU A 486 -8.14 11.98 -14.37
CA LEU A 486 -8.92 11.53 -13.21
C LEU A 486 -9.13 12.66 -12.19
N ASN A 487 -8.09 13.47 -11.95
CA ASN A 487 -8.17 14.57 -10.98
C ASN A 487 -9.18 15.64 -11.39
N LEU A 488 -9.35 15.90 -12.70
CA LEU A 488 -10.39 16.81 -13.20
C LEU A 488 -11.80 16.31 -12.87
N PHE A 489 -12.06 15.00 -13.01
CA PHE A 489 -13.34 14.41 -12.65
C PHE A 489 -13.57 14.38 -11.12
N LEU A 490 -12.54 14.05 -10.34
CA LEU A 490 -12.60 14.07 -8.88
C LEU A 490 -12.89 15.48 -8.34
N TRP A 491 -12.25 16.50 -8.93
CA TRP A 491 -12.47 17.89 -8.56
C TRP A 491 -13.91 18.33 -8.85
N ALA A 492 -14.48 17.93 -9.99
CA ALA A 492 -15.86 18.25 -10.36
C ALA A 492 -16.92 17.69 -9.39
N THR A 493 -16.59 16.62 -8.64
CA THR A 493 -17.51 15.98 -7.68
C THR A 493 -17.31 16.41 -6.22
N GLY A 494 -16.28 17.22 -5.94
CA GLY A 494 -15.93 17.63 -4.58
C GLY A 494 -15.41 16.51 -3.68
N SER A 495 -14.93 15.39 -4.25
CA SER A 495 -14.33 14.28 -3.50
C SER A 495 -13.04 14.73 -2.78
N SER A 496 -12.77 14.17 -1.59
CA SER A 496 -11.49 14.38 -0.89
C SER A 496 -10.32 13.67 -1.57
N GLY A 497 -10.61 12.77 -2.52
CA GLY A 497 -9.62 12.13 -3.41
C GLY A 497 -9.06 13.07 -4.47
N ALA A 498 -9.65 14.25 -4.68
CA ALA A 498 -9.09 15.26 -5.56
C ALA A 498 -7.76 15.77 -5.00
N ILE A 499 -6.68 15.57 -5.76
CA ILE A 499 -5.33 15.99 -5.41
C ILE A 499 -5.26 17.52 -5.50
N PRO A 500 -4.86 18.23 -4.44
CA PRO A 500 -4.69 19.68 -4.48
C PRO A 500 -3.66 20.10 -5.54
N LEU A 501 -3.97 21.16 -6.31
CA LEU A 501 -3.12 21.63 -7.42
C LEU A 501 -1.67 21.89 -7.01
N GLY A 502 -1.44 22.51 -5.85
CA GLY A 502 -0.07 22.78 -5.37
C GLY A 502 0.75 21.50 -5.15
N PHE A 503 0.13 20.47 -4.59
CA PHE A 503 0.78 19.18 -4.38
C PHE A 503 1.00 18.44 -5.72
N PHE A 504 0.04 18.54 -6.63
CA PHE A 504 0.16 17.99 -7.98
C PHE A 504 1.38 18.55 -8.72
N PHE A 505 1.58 19.88 -8.71
CA PHE A 505 2.78 20.50 -9.28
C PHE A 505 4.05 20.15 -8.52
N SER A 506 3.97 19.93 -7.21
CA SER A 506 5.13 19.51 -6.39
C SER A 506 5.64 18.13 -6.81
N ILE A 507 4.76 17.16 -7.11
CA ILE A 507 5.16 15.84 -7.63
C ILE A 507 5.84 15.98 -9.00
N ILE A 508 5.27 16.78 -9.89
CA ILE A 508 5.86 17.03 -11.21
C ILE A 508 7.26 17.64 -11.06
N PHE A 509 7.42 18.60 -10.17
CA PHE A 509 8.70 19.26 -9.91
C PHE A 509 9.73 18.29 -9.33
N LEU A 510 9.35 17.43 -8.39
CA LEU A 510 10.23 16.37 -7.85
C LEU A 510 10.68 15.41 -8.96
N TRP A 511 9.77 15.01 -9.85
CA TRP A 511 10.11 14.19 -11.01
C TRP A 511 11.11 14.90 -11.95
N LEU A 512 10.88 16.18 -12.27
CA LEU A 512 11.78 16.95 -13.15
C LEU A 512 13.16 17.19 -12.53
N LEU A 513 13.23 17.50 -11.23
CA LEU A 513 14.49 17.84 -10.55
C LEU A 513 15.31 16.64 -10.10
N ILE A 514 14.66 15.52 -9.74
CA ILE A 514 15.36 14.35 -9.20
C ILE A 514 15.46 13.28 -10.27
N SER A 515 14.32 12.81 -10.79
CA SER A 515 14.31 11.64 -11.67
C SER A 515 15.07 11.86 -12.97
N ILE A 516 14.93 13.04 -13.60
CA ILE A 516 15.58 13.33 -14.89
C ILE A 516 17.12 13.39 -14.74
N PRO A 517 17.71 14.20 -13.84
CA PRO A 517 19.17 14.24 -13.67
C PRO A 517 19.76 12.88 -13.28
N LEU A 518 19.08 12.11 -12.41
CA LEU A 518 19.54 10.76 -12.05
C LEU A 518 19.49 9.80 -13.25
N SER A 519 18.48 9.89 -14.13
CA SER A 519 18.46 9.11 -15.37
C SER A 519 19.65 9.47 -16.29
N TYR A 520 19.96 10.76 -16.42
CA TYR A 520 21.14 11.20 -17.17
C TYR A 520 22.45 10.70 -16.55
N SER A 521 22.59 10.70 -15.22
CA SER A 521 23.80 10.18 -14.58
C SER A 521 24.00 8.68 -14.85
N GLY A 522 22.93 7.89 -14.83
CA GLY A 522 22.94 6.49 -15.25
C GLY A 522 23.36 6.32 -16.71
N GLY A 523 22.82 7.15 -17.59
CA GLY A 523 23.19 7.18 -19.00
C GLY A 523 24.67 7.51 -19.24
N ILE A 524 25.24 8.45 -18.50
CA ILE A 524 26.68 8.79 -18.56
C ILE A 524 27.53 7.58 -18.14
N ILE A 525 27.12 6.85 -17.10
CA ILE A 525 27.83 5.65 -16.65
C ILE A 525 27.81 4.58 -17.75
N ALA A 526 26.66 4.35 -18.38
CA ALA A 526 26.52 3.38 -19.47
C ALA A 526 27.30 3.78 -20.73
N ALA A 527 27.27 5.06 -21.12
CA ALA A 527 27.95 5.55 -22.32
C ALA A 527 29.49 5.52 -22.22
N LYS A 528 30.03 5.39 -21.01
CA LYS A 528 31.47 5.19 -20.76
C LYS A 528 31.91 3.74 -20.83
N GLN A 529 30.98 2.78 -20.88
CA GLN A 529 31.32 1.36 -20.96
C GLN A 529 31.69 0.98 -22.39
N GLU A 530 32.57 -0.01 -22.52
CA GLU A 530 32.89 -0.59 -23.83
C GLU A 530 31.69 -1.38 -24.37
N ILE A 531 31.40 -1.20 -25.66
CA ILE A 531 30.30 -1.90 -26.31
C ILE A 531 30.70 -3.36 -26.53
N LYS A 532 30.04 -4.27 -25.81
CA LYS A 532 30.29 -5.71 -25.94
C LYS A 532 30.03 -6.19 -27.37
N GLN A 533 30.99 -6.92 -27.93
CA GLN A 533 30.84 -7.52 -29.25
C GLN A 533 29.82 -8.66 -29.21
N TYR A 534 29.04 -8.78 -30.30
CA TYR A 534 28.14 -9.93 -30.45
C TYR A 534 28.97 -11.19 -30.72
N PRO A 535 28.51 -12.37 -30.24
CA PRO A 535 29.18 -13.63 -30.51
C PRO A 535 29.35 -13.88 -32.01
N THR A 536 28.29 -13.67 -32.77
CA THR A 536 28.24 -13.94 -34.22
C THR A 536 28.17 -12.65 -35.04
N ARG A 537 28.72 -12.70 -36.25
CA ARG A 537 28.62 -11.59 -37.22
C ARG A 537 27.27 -11.65 -37.93
N THR A 538 26.64 -10.50 -38.08
CA THR A 538 25.38 -10.39 -38.81
C THR A 538 25.60 -10.37 -40.32
N ASN A 539 24.82 -11.16 -41.05
CA ASN A 539 24.78 -11.19 -42.50
C ASN A 539 24.17 -9.89 -43.07
N GLN A 540 24.52 -9.54 -44.31
CA GLN A 540 23.95 -8.34 -44.95
C GLN A 540 22.48 -8.56 -45.31
N ILE A 541 22.17 -9.70 -45.92
CA ILE A 541 20.82 -10.05 -46.35
C ILE A 541 20.14 -10.87 -45.23
N PRO A 542 18.94 -10.46 -44.79
CA PRO A 542 18.19 -11.23 -43.79
C PRO A 542 17.74 -12.57 -44.37
N ARG A 543 17.95 -13.65 -43.62
CA ARG A 543 17.42 -14.98 -43.95
C ARG A 543 15.89 -14.98 -43.99
N HIS A 544 15.32 -15.73 -44.94
CA HIS A 544 13.87 -15.97 -45.00
C HIS A 544 13.40 -16.83 -43.82
N ILE A 545 12.33 -16.40 -43.14
CA ILE A 545 11.76 -17.13 -41.99
C ILE A 545 10.71 -18.12 -42.52
N PRO A 546 10.86 -19.44 -42.27
CA PRO A 546 9.87 -20.43 -42.71
C PRO A 546 8.53 -20.26 -41.98
N SER A 547 7.46 -20.79 -42.55
CA SER A 547 6.14 -20.79 -41.89
C SER A 547 6.21 -21.61 -40.59
N PRO A 548 5.85 -21.02 -39.43
CA PRO A 548 6.00 -21.71 -38.16
C PRO A 548 4.99 -22.86 -38.04
N HIS A 549 5.43 -23.96 -37.44
CA HIS A 549 4.52 -24.99 -36.93
C HIS A 549 3.59 -24.39 -35.86
N TRP A 550 2.39 -24.97 -35.67
CA TRP A 550 1.36 -24.40 -34.79
C TRP A 550 1.86 -24.12 -33.36
N ALA A 551 2.67 -25.02 -32.79
CA ALA A 551 3.22 -24.89 -31.44
C ALA A 551 4.27 -23.78 -31.31
N SER A 552 4.93 -23.40 -32.42
CA SER A 552 5.92 -22.33 -32.48
C SER A 552 5.31 -21.00 -32.94
N HIS A 553 4.00 -20.96 -33.17
CA HIS A 553 3.32 -19.76 -33.63
C HIS A 553 3.43 -18.63 -32.58
N PRO A 554 3.75 -17.38 -32.98
CA PRO A 554 4.05 -16.30 -32.02
C PRO A 554 2.91 -16.01 -31.03
N LEU A 555 1.65 -16.09 -31.48
CA LEU A 555 0.48 -15.89 -30.62
C LEU A 555 0.28 -17.03 -29.62
N VAL A 556 0.55 -18.27 -30.03
CA VAL A 556 0.42 -19.44 -29.13
C VAL A 556 1.45 -19.33 -28.01
N LEU A 557 2.70 -19.03 -28.35
CA LEU A 557 3.75 -18.81 -27.35
C LEU A 557 3.48 -17.57 -26.49
N PHE A 558 2.89 -16.51 -27.02
CA PHE A 558 2.50 -15.32 -26.25
C PHE A 558 1.48 -15.66 -25.16
N PHE A 559 0.38 -16.31 -25.50
CA PHE A 559 -0.63 -16.67 -24.49
C PHE A 559 -0.12 -17.76 -23.54
N ALA A 560 0.56 -18.78 -24.05
CA ALA A 560 1.11 -19.84 -23.20
C ALA A 560 2.10 -19.30 -22.17
N ALA A 561 2.91 -18.29 -22.53
CA ALA A 561 3.94 -17.76 -21.64
C ALA A 561 3.37 -17.12 -20.35
N GLY A 562 2.20 -16.49 -20.42
CA GLY A 562 1.62 -15.76 -19.30
C GLY A 562 0.79 -16.62 -18.35
N LEU A 563 0.38 -17.83 -18.78
CA LEU A 563 -0.56 -18.66 -18.03
C LEU A 563 0.03 -19.18 -16.71
N LEU A 564 1.26 -19.69 -16.73
CA LEU A 564 1.92 -20.24 -15.54
C LEU A 564 2.28 -19.15 -14.50
N PRO A 565 2.90 -18.02 -14.91
CA PRO A 565 3.09 -16.88 -14.00
C PRO A 565 1.78 -16.34 -13.43
N PHE A 566 0.72 -16.27 -14.24
CA PHE A 566 -0.59 -15.80 -13.76
C PHE A 566 -1.17 -16.72 -12.68
N GLY A 567 -1.13 -18.04 -12.88
CA GLY A 567 -1.59 -19.01 -11.88
C GLY A 567 -0.87 -18.89 -10.53
N THR A 568 0.40 -18.46 -10.56
CA THR A 568 1.24 -18.24 -9.37
C THR A 568 0.79 -17.01 -8.58
N ILE A 569 0.44 -15.91 -9.26
CA ILE A 569 0.02 -14.66 -8.59
C ILE A 569 -1.48 -14.60 -8.28
N PHE A 570 -2.30 -15.46 -8.88
CA PHE A 570 -3.76 -15.35 -8.88
C PHE A 570 -4.36 -15.19 -7.48
N VAL A 571 -3.94 -16.02 -6.53
CA VAL A 571 -4.47 -15.99 -5.15
C VAL A 571 -4.09 -14.69 -4.45
N GLU A 572 -2.82 -14.28 -4.51
CA GLU A 572 -2.36 -13.03 -3.87
C GLU A 572 -2.99 -11.80 -4.54
N LEU A 573 -3.21 -11.86 -5.85
CA LEU A 573 -3.90 -10.81 -6.60
C LEU A 573 -5.36 -10.62 -6.11
N TYR A 574 -6.07 -11.72 -5.82
CA TYR A 574 -7.42 -11.65 -5.23
C TYR A 574 -7.41 -10.90 -3.89
N PHE A 575 -6.51 -11.25 -2.97
CA PHE A 575 -6.42 -10.59 -1.67
C PHE A 575 -5.95 -9.14 -1.77
N ALA A 576 -5.00 -8.85 -2.67
CA ALA A 576 -4.56 -7.49 -2.94
C ALA A 576 -5.70 -6.61 -3.47
N MET A 577 -6.48 -7.10 -4.45
CA MET A 577 -7.64 -6.39 -4.98
C MET A 577 -8.74 -6.21 -3.94
N THR A 578 -9.02 -7.25 -3.14
CA THR A 578 -10.00 -7.20 -2.06
C THR A 578 -9.62 -6.17 -1.00
N SER A 579 -8.34 -6.07 -0.64
CA SER A 579 -7.87 -5.03 0.28
C SER A 579 -7.97 -3.63 -0.31
N MET A 580 -7.60 -3.45 -1.58
CA MET A 580 -7.63 -2.17 -2.27
C MET A 580 -9.06 -1.64 -2.43
N TRP A 581 -10.01 -2.50 -2.82
CA TRP A 581 -11.35 -2.11 -3.29
C TRP A 581 -12.52 -2.53 -2.40
N GLN A 582 -12.31 -3.27 -1.31
CA GLN A 582 -13.37 -3.58 -0.33
C GLN A 582 -13.00 -3.13 1.09
N GLY A 583 -11.82 -2.51 1.27
CA GLY A 583 -11.43 -1.90 2.54
C GLY A 583 -10.86 -2.85 3.60
N TYR A 584 -10.66 -4.14 3.30
CA TYR A 584 -10.00 -5.09 4.21
C TYR A 584 -8.50 -4.78 4.38
N PHE A 585 -7.90 -5.11 5.53
CA PHE A 585 -6.45 -4.93 5.73
C PHE A 585 -5.64 -6.04 5.07
N TYR A 586 -4.69 -5.68 4.21
CA TYR A 586 -3.72 -6.63 3.66
C TYR A 586 -2.51 -6.72 4.59
N TYR A 587 -2.36 -7.84 5.31
CA TYR A 587 -1.25 -8.04 6.24
C TYR A 587 -0.08 -8.81 5.63
N ILE A 588 -0.32 -9.51 4.52
CA ILE A 588 0.48 -10.65 4.12
C ILE A 588 1.57 -10.22 3.11
N PHE A 589 2.34 -9.20 3.47
CA PHE A 589 3.42 -8.66 2.63
C PHE A 589 4.57 -9.65 2.44
N GLY A 590 4.87 -10.48 3.45
CA GLY A 590 5.86 -11.55 3.33
C GLY A 590 5.51 -12.57 2.26
N PHE A 591 4.24 -12.99 2.17
CA PHE A 591 3.80 -13.93 1.13
C PHE A 591 3.77 -13.25 -0.24
N ALA A 592 3.31 -11.99 -0.34
CA ALA A 592 3.40 -11.22 -1.58
C ALA A 592 4.84 -11.12 -2.09
N PHE A 593 5.80 -10.89 -1.20
CA PHE A 593 7.22 -10.85 -1.56
C PHE A 593 7.72 -12.21 -2.07
N LEU A 594 7.42 -13.31 -1.38
CA LEU A 594 7.79 -14.66 -1.83
C LEU A 594 7.16 -15.02 -3.17
N VAL A 595 5.86 -14.79 -3.33
CA VAL A 595 5.12 -15.04 -4.58
C VAL A 595 5.67 -14.17 -5.72
N SER A 596 6.09 -12.93 -5.44
CA SER A 596 6.76 -12.09 -6.44
C SER A 596 8.08 -12.70 -6.93
N ILE A 597 8.89 -13.28 -6.03
CA ILE A 597 10.14 -13.98 -6.40
C ILE A 597 9.84 -15.21 -7.26
N LEU A 598 8.88 -16.05 -6.84
CA LEU A 598 8.50 -17.24 -7.61
C LEU A 598 8.01 -16.86 -9.02
N THR A 599 7.20 -15.80 -9.11
CA THR A 599 6.69 -15.30 -10.40
C THR A 599 7.82 -14.81 -11.30
N LEU A 600 8.83 -14.14 -10.76
CA LEU A 600 10.01 -13.72 -11.52
C LEU A 600 10.78 -14.93 -12.06
N ILE A 601 10.99 -15.97 -11.24
CA ILE A 601 11.68 -17.20 -11.64
C ILE A 601 10.92 -17.90 -12.77
N ILE A 602 9.61 -18.12 -12.62
CA ILE A 602 8.79 -18.77 -13.66
C ILE A 602 8.82 -17.94 -14.95
N THR A 603 8.73 -16.61 -14.85
CA THR A 603 8.79 -15.73 -16.03
C THR A 603 10.12 -15.85 -16.76
N ILE A 604 11.25 -15.96 -16.03
CA ILE A 604 12.58 -16.22 -16.61
C ILE A 604 12.60 -17.56 -17.35
N GLU A 605 12.18 -18.64 -16.70
CA GLU A 605 12.22 -20.00 -17.25
C GLU A 605 11.35 -20.12 -18.51
N VAL A 606 10.10 -19.67 -18.43
CA VAL A 606 9.17 -19.69 -19.56
C VAL A 606 9.70 -18.85 -20.73
N SER A 607 10.29 -17.68 -20.45
CA SER A 607 10.86 -16.83 -21.50
C SER A 607 12.04 -17.50 -22.21
N ILE A 608 12.91 -18.19 -21.47
CA ILE A 608 14.02 -18.97 -22.04
C ILE A 608 13.49 -20.11 -22.91
N VAL A 609 12.54 -20.90 -22.41
CA VAL A 609 11.94 -22.02 -23.16
C VAL A 609 11.29 -21.53 -24.45
N CYS A 610 10.44 -20.49 -24.37
CA CYS A 610 9.78 -19.96 -25.55
C CYS A 610 10.77 -19.36 -26.56
N THR A 611 11.83 -18.70 -26.10
CA THR A 611 12.88 -18.18 -26.98
C THR A 611 13.64 -19.33 -27.66
N TYR A 612 13.97 -20.40 -26.94
CA TYR A 612 14.59 -21.58 -27.53
C TYR A 612 13.71 -22.26 -28.59
N VAL A 613 12.42 -22.46 -28.30
CA VAL A 613 11.45 -23.03 -29.25
C VAL A 613 11.35 -22.16 -30.52
N GLN A 614 11.34 -20.83 -30.36
CA GLN A 614 11.34 -19.90 -31.49
C GLN A 614 12.61 -20.03 -32.34
N LEU A 615 13.80 -20.04 -31.71
CA LEU A 615 15.07 -20.16 -32.42
C LEU A 615 15.17 -21.51 -33.15
N CYS A 616 14.65 -22.59 -32.56
CA CYS A 616 14.58 -23.90 -33.21
C CYS A 616 13.64 -23.91 -34.43
N ALA A 617 12.66 -22.99 -34.48
CA ALA A 617 11.79 -22.77 -35.63
C ALA A 617 12.38 -21.80 -36.67
N GLU A 618 13.70 -21.54 -36.61
CA GLU A 618 14.45 -20.66 -37.52
C GLU A 618 13.98 -19.19 -37.52
N ASP A 619 13.28 -18.76 -36.46
CA ASP A 619 12.81 -17.39 -36.34
C ASP A 619 13.72 -16.57 -35.43
N TYR A 620 14.51 -15.68 -36.03
CA TYR A 620 15.49 -14.84 -35.34
C TYR A 620 14.89 -13.53 -34.77
N LEU A 621 13.60 -13.24 -34.96
CA LEU A 621 12.95 -12.00 -34.51
C LEU A 621 12.55 -12.04 -33.02
N TRP A 622 13.46 -12.47 -32.16
CA TRP A 622 13.17 -12.74 -30.76
C TRP A 622 13.08 -11.46 -29.90
N TRP A 623 13.76 -10.36 -30.25
CA TRP A 623 13.86 -9.13 -29.44
C TRP A 623 12.53 -8.62 -28.87
N TRP A 624 11.57 -8.29 -29.75
CA TRP A 624 10.25 -7.82 -29.30
C TRP A 624 9.37 -8.96 -28.81
N ARG A 625 9.51 -10.14 -29.40
CA ARG A 625 8.65 -11.28 -29.06
C ARG A 625 8.94 -11.81 -27.66
N SER A 626 10.20 -11.79 -27.20
CA SER A 626 10.57 -12.15 -25.83
C SER A 626 10.05 -11.13 -24.82
N TYR A 627 10.13 -9.84 -25.17
CA TYR A 627 9.52 -8.76 -24.38
C TYR A 627 8.00 -8.97 -24.23
N TYR A 628 7.28 -9.20 -25.33
CA TYR A 628 5.82 -9.43 -25.28
C TYR A 628 5.46 -10.72 -24.54
N ARG A 629 6.22 -11.80 -24.71
CA ARG A 629 6.00 -13.05 -23.97
C ARG A 629 6.15 -12.86 -22.45
N GLY A 630 7.18 -12.14 -22.00
CA GLY A 630 7.32 -11.78 -20.59
C GLY A 630 6.15 -10.94 -20.08
N GLY A 631 5.68 -9.96 -20.87
CA GLY A 631 4.57 -9.09 -20.50
C GLY A 631 3.18 -9.75 -20.53
N SER A 632 3.02 -10.91 -21.17
CA SER A 632 1.72 -11.55 -21.41
C SER A 632 0.87 -11.83 -20.15
N ILE A 633 1.51 -12.01 -18.99
CA ILE A 633 0.85 -12.13 -17.68
C ILE A 633 -0.13 -10.97 -17.41
N SER A 634 0.17 -9.77 -17.90
CA SER A 634 -0.68 -8.59 -17.69
C SER A 634 -2.05 -8.71 -18.37
N VAL A 635 -2.14 -9.47 -19.48
CA VAL A 635 -3.41 -9.71 -20.18
C VAL A 635 -4.34 -10.55 -19.32
N TYR A 636 -3.80 -11.57 -18.65
CA TYR A 636 -4.57 -12.40 -17.72
C TYR A 636 -5.04 -11.60 -16.51
N VAL A 637 -4.17 -10.75 -15.95
CA VAL A 637 -4.53 -9.83 -14.86
C VAL A 637 -5.60 -8.83 -15.29
N LEU A 638 -5.59 -8.36 -16.54
CA LEU A 638 -6.62 -7.48 -17.09
C LEU A 638 -7.97 -8.19 -17.23
N ILE A 639 -7.99 -9.42 -17.76
CA ILE A 639 -9.22 -10.21 -17.86
C ILE A 639 -9.78 -10.48 -16.46
N TYR A 640 -8.89 -10.85 -15.53
CA TYR A 640 -9.28 -11.08 -14.14
C TYR A 640 -9.82 -9.83 -13.46
N SER A 641 -9.22 -8.65 -13.67
CA SER A 641 -9.70 -7.40 -13.06
C SER A 641 -11.06 -6.97 -13.61
N ILE A 642 -11.36 -7.25 -14.88
CA ILE A 642 -12.71 -7.05 -15.45
C ILE A 642 -13.69 -8.04 -14.81
N GLY A 643 -13.32 -9.31 -14.67
CA GLY A 643 -14.14 -10.31 -13.98
C GLY A 643 -14.41 -9.94 -12.51
N PHE A 644 -13.41 -9.41 -11.81
CA PHE A 644 -13.54 -8.93 -10.43
C PHE A 644 -14.51 -7.75 -10.33
N LEU A 645 -14.48 -6.83 -11.30
CA LEU A 645 -15.43 -5.71 -11.38
C LEU A 645 -16.88 -6.21 -11.50
N VAL A 646 -17.12 -7.18 -12.37
CA VAL A 646 -18.48 -7.68 -12.66
C VAL A 646 -19.02 -8.56 -11.53
N ASN A 647 -18.19 -9.45 -10.98
CA ASN A 647 -18.65 -10.46 -10.02
C ASN A 647 -18.56 -9.99 -8.56
N THR A 648 -17.45 -9.36 -8.19
CA THR A 648 -17.15 -9.00 -6.80
C THR A 648 -17.56 -7.58 -6.47
N LEU A 649 -17.32 -6.64 -7.39
CA LEU A 649 -17.71 -5.22 -7.25
C LEU A 649 -19.03 -4.90 -7.96
N HIS A 650 -19.96 -5.84 -8.04
CA HIS A 650 -21.28 -5.63 -8.67
C HIS A 650 -22.10 -4.50 -8.01
N LYS A 651 -21.81 -4.19 -6.73
CA LYS A 651 -22.41 -3.06 -5.99
C LYS A 651 -21.77 -1.72 -6.31
N LEU A 652 -20.70 -1.67 -7.11
CA LEU A 652 -20.03 -0.42 -7.45
C LEU A 652 -20.96 0.44 -8.31
N THR A 653 -21.60 1.45 -7.71
CA THR A 653 -22.60 2.29 -8.38
C THR A 653 -22.00 3.61 -8.86
N GLY A 654 -22.28 3.95 -10.12
CA GLY A 654 -21.92 5.24 -10.71
C GLY A 654 -20.79 5.16 -11.74
N PHE A 655 -20.82 6.09 -12.69
CA PHE A 655 -19.86 6.14 -13.80
C PHE A 655 -18.43 6.44 -13.33
N LEU A 656 -18.26 7.41 -12.43
CA LEU A 656 -16.93 7.86 -12.01
C LEU A 656 -16.13 6.80 -11.23
N PRO A 657 -16.71 6.09 -10.23
CA PRO A 657 -16.04 4.98 -9.56
C PRO A 657 -15.54 3.89 -10.52
N VAL A 658 -16.34 3.52 -11.52
CA VAL A 658 -15.96 2.53 -12.54
C VAL A 658 -14.78 3.02 -13.37
N VAL A 659 -14.79 4.30 -13.79
CA VAL A 659 -13.67 4.91 -14.52
C VAL A 659 -12.40 4.95 -13.67
N LEU A 660 -12.51 5.31 -12.39
CA LEU A 660 -11.38 5.30 -11.44
C LEU A 660 -10.79 3.89 -11.29
N TYR A 661 -11.66 2.89 -11.10
CA TYR A 661 -11.27 1.48 -11.04
C TYR A 661 -10.50 1.04 -12.28
N LEU A 662 -11.09 1.25 -13.46
CA LEU A 662 -10.48 0.83 -14.72
C LEU A 662 -9.16 1.56 -14.98
N ALA A 663 -9.06 2.83 -14.63
CA ALA A 663 -7.84 3.60 -14.83
C ALA A 663 -6.71 3.17 -13.87
N TYR A 664 -6.99 2.96 -12.58
CA TYR A 664 -5.98 2.46 -11.63
C TYR A 664 -5.57 1.03 -11.94
N MET A 665 -6.51 0.15 -12.28
CA MET A 665 -6.19 -1.20 -12.70
C MET A 665 -5.43 -1.23 -14.03
N GLY A 666 -5.79 -0.36 -14.98
CA GLY A 666 -5.07 -0.21 -16.25
C GLY A 666 -3.62 0.23 -16.05
N LEU A 667 -3.36 1.20 -15.16
CA LEU A 667 -2.01 1.61 -14.80
C LEU A 667 -1.23 0.46 -14.15
N MET A 668 -1.83 -0.28 -13.22
CA MET A 668 -1.20 -1.45 -12.59
C MET A 668 -0.86 -2.56 -13.59
N VAL A 669 -1.79 -2.87 -14.51
CA VAL A 669 -1.57 -3.84 -15.61
C VAL A 669 -0.43 -3.37 -16.52
N TRP A 670 -0.36 -2.07 -16.82
CA TRP A 670 0.72 -1.51 -17.64
C TRP A 670 2.08 -1.59 -16.92
N CYS A 671 2.13 -1.27 -15.63
CA CYS A 671 3.33 -1.48 -14.80
C CYS A 671 3.79 -2.94 -14.86
N LEU A 672 2.87 -3.88 -14.67
CA LEU A 672 3.17 -5.31 -14.68
C LEU A 672 3.68 -5.77 -16.06
N PHE A 673 3.08 -5.28 -17.15
CA PHE A 673 3.53 -5.55 -18.51
C PHE A 673 4.97 -5.08 -18.74
N LEU A 674 5.29 -3.83 -18.36
CA LEU A 674 6.64 -3.28 -18.50
C LEU A 674 7.66 -4.06 -17.66
N ALA A 675 7.30 -4.39 -16.43
CA ALA A 675 8.14 -5.14 -15.51
C ALA A 675 8.42 -6.57 -16.01
N MET A 676 7.38 -7.35 -16.28
CA MET A 676 7.52 -8.75 -16.67
C MET A 676 8.07 -8.88 -18.10
N GLY A 677 7.74 -7.94 -18.99
CA GLY A 677 8.34 -7.84 -20.32
C GLY A 677 9.84 -7.60 -20.28
N THR A 678 10.32 -6.75 -19.37
CA THR A 678 11.75 -6.55 -19.15
C THR A 678 12.46 -7.81 -18.66
N ILE A 679 11.87 -8.56 -17.72
CA ILE A 679 12.43 -9.85 -17.26
C ILE A 679 12.48 -10.86 -18.41
N GLY A 680 11.40 -10.97 -19.19
CA GLY A 680 11.35 -11.87 -20.33
C GLY A 680 12.35 -11.52 -21.42
N PHE A 681 12.56 -10.23 -21.68
CA PHE A 681 13.60 -9.76 -22.59
C PHE A 681 15.01 -10.05 -22.08
N LEU A 682 15.34 -9.64 -20.85
CA LEU A 682 16.71 -9.75 -20.31
C LEU A 682 17.14 -11.22 -20.18
N SER A 683 16.25 -12.09 -19.69
CA SER A 683 16.51 -13.54 -19.63
C SER A 683 16.76 -14.13 -21.01
N SER A 684 15.92 -13.80 -22.00
CA SER A 684 16.07 -14.25 -23.38
C SER A 684 17.34 -13.70 -24.04
N PHE A 685 17.71 -12.45 -23.75
CA PHE A 685 18.95 -11.83 -24.23
C PHE A 685 20.18 -12.53 -23.68
N LEU A 686 20.23 -12.77 -22.36
CA LEU A 686 21.33 -13.48 -21.72
C LEU A 686 21.46 -14.92 -22.22
N PHE A 687 20.33 -15.61 -22.36
CA PHE A 687 20.28 -16.96 -22.92
C PHE A 687 20.80 -17.02 -24.35
N THR A 688 20.29 -16.14 -25.23
CA THR A 688 20.72 -16.06 -26.64
C THR A 688 22.20 -15.70 -26.72
N TYR A 689 22.68 -14.75 -25.89
CA TYR A 689 24.10 -14.44 -25.83
C TYR A 689 24.95 -15.66 -25.42
N ALA A 690 24.52 -16.39 -24.39
CA ALA A 690 25.25 -17.54 -23.87
C ALA A 690 25.32 -18.70 -24.89
N ILE A 691 24.21 -19.07 -25.53
CA ILE A 691 24.16 -20.22 -26.44
C ILE A 691 25.00 -19.97 -27.71
N PHE A 692 24.98 -18.75 -28.27
CA PHE A 692 25.78 -18.42 -29.45
C PHE A 692 27.24 -18.10 -29.13
N ASN A 693 27.57 -17.74 -27.89
CA ASN A 693 28.96 -17.59 -27.46
C ASN A 693 29.62 -18.96 -27.23
N ALA A 694 28.89 -19.92 -26.66
CA ALA A 694 29.35 -21.30 -26.54
C ALA A 694 29.60 -21.93 -27.92
N ALA A 695 28.71 -21.69 -28.88
CA ALA A 695 28.86 -22.20 -30.25
C ALA A 695 30.02 -21.58 -31.05
N LYS A 696 30.72 -20.56 -30.54
CA LYS A 696 31.89 -19.93 -31.17
C LYS A 696 33.22 -20.41 -30.59
N SER A 697 33.22 -20.77 -29.31
CA SER A 697 34.39 -21.41 -28.67
C SER A 697 34.59 -22.85 -29.14
N ASP A 698 33.53 -23.38 -29.72
CA ASP A 698 33.40 -24.62 -30.48
C ASP A 698 33.91 -24.45 -31.92
#